data_AF-A0A9W8N7C2-F1
#
_entry.id   AF-A0A9W8N7C2-F1
#
_cell.length_a   1.000
_cell.length_b   1.000
_cell.length_c   1.000
_cell.angle_alpha   90.00
_cell.angle_beta   90.00
_cell.angle_gamma   90.00
#
_symmetry.space_group_name_H-M   'P 1'
#
loop_
_entity.id
_entity.type
_entity.pdbx_description
1 polymer ?
#
loop_
_entity_poly.entity_id
_entity_poly.type
_entity_poly.pdbx_seq_one_letter_code
_entity_poly.pdbx_strand_id
1 'polypeptide(L)'
;MGKLEEVKPTTDNGGDAAPPPSYDAGVSPDDIEQLNLAFSSLNVPLVSKSVTAGTCLAHLKLLFAFQNLKESVGYTDGLWQIYDSRVFPQEKGTNTIQDPYKLDDETKKNLSLLREKRWALYVARAADRYAAWWNSFPKDSLTESDMAEDTEKYNKFATNVSSNNSWRSDMLPPLDVLMVWHAHMLNPQAYFEDCLRHGLRDMWHAGMPWQLVNDAIDTDFNYTVSFEGMATWEENTGRKWDNVNDSFAKILPPCPNCGTQNAVSWSTCGKPEGSRDDSPSTSLIGGTGYGDRDFTITCTVCDKTLKRDYLEVCKFTTDVQNLLSHQHPMPGTILGLRSGMTQKLPPPGVDKDRFQPAFPNRLIRYTLRSKLYDPPPQTMGDVRNLIEKELADPAIIQFVESVVTAREKKRRYRLGRDARVYVRKMMSRYWGNSSPFSLELGGAVLRQGIFTEKMYKMDWLHSPAARETMIRLITKYERFTDIMGKNPNKIAVPTLDVDLAWHTHQLSPASYYEWMVSKTARFIDHDDKIEEDKLSTAFEWTSKTYQELYGEVYSESSKLPILQSEKDKAPGKFYKSGRAALCPPDNSAHISAHNAVRVEEHDKVRAKISQRLHLAHQKRLDENYEKARKRAKKQGRELPPRDDYYYYYWGNPYLLYGPYVYPAYCVCPIYYDTTTVHSGEGVYGACAAGTCGGTVAAGACGGTNVGACGGNGGNIGVSLENHRYLTT
;
A
#
# COMPACT_ATOMS: atom_id res chain seq x y z
N MET A 1 -21.79 -30.25 52.46
CA MET A 1 -20.68 -29.73 53.32
C MET A 1 -19.50 -30.67 53.17
N GLY A 2 -18.42 -30.19 52.56
CA GLY A 2 -17.16 -30.90 52.38
C GLY A 2 -16.22 -29.96 51.63
N LYS A 3 -15.19 -29.45 52.32
CA LYS A 3 -14.23 -28.46 51.81
C LYS A 3 -13.38 -29.07 50.70
N LEU A 4 -13.27 -28.40 49.56
CA LEU A 4 -12.29 -28.69 48.51
C LEU A 4 -10.96 -28.00 48.85
N GLU A 5 -9.89 -28.78 48.81
CA GLU A 5 -8.51 -28.37 49.08
C GLU A 5 -7.96 -27.43 48.01
N GLU A 6 -7.15 -26.46 48.44
CA GLU A 6 -6.40 -25.53 47.59
C GLU A 6 -5.27 -26.26 46.86
N VAL A 7 -5.32 -26.26 45.52
CA VAL A 7 -4.15 -26.54 44.68
C VAL A 7 -3.38 -25.23 44.50
N LYS A 8 -2.20 -25.14 45.11
CA LYS A 8 -1.26 -24.03 44.91
C LYS A 8 -0.74 -24.01 43.46
N PRO A 9 -0.68 -22.84 42.81
CA PRO A 9 -0.05 -22.70 41.51
C PRO A 9 1.48 -22.85 41.65
N THR A 10 2.06 -23.71 40.83
CA THR A 10 3.50 -23.84 40.64
C THR A 10 4.08 -22.52 40.14
N THR A 11 5.00 -21.96 40.91
CA THR A 11 5.86 -20.85 40.48
C THR A 11 6.77 -21.33 39.37
N ASP A 12 6.44 -20.98 38.14
CA ASP A 12 7.36 -21.09 37.01
C ASP A 12 8.44 -20.02 37.21
N ASN A 13 9.64 -20.47 37.59
CA ASN A 13 10.81 -19.62 37.65
C ASN A 13 11.11 -19.17 36.22
N GLY A 14 10.86 -17.89 35.94
CA GLY A 14 11.18 -17.27 34.65
C GLY A 14 12.63 -17.55 34.25
N GLY A 15 12.79 -18.47 33.30
CA GLY A 15 14.04 -18.64 32.57
C GLY A 15 14.28 -17.37 31.76
N ASP A 16 15.43 -16.74 31.98
CA ASP A 16 15.94 -15.68 31.12
C ASP A 16 15.95 -16.20 29.67
N ALA A 17 15.07 -15.64 28.83
CA ALA A 17 15.09 -15.89 27.40
C ALA A 17 16.46 -15.44 26.87
N ALA A 18 17.19 -16.37 26.24
CA ALA A 18 18.51 -16.12 25.68
C ALA A 18 18.52 -14.84 24.81
N PRO A 19 19.57 -14.00 24.90
CA PRO A 19 19.65 -12.78 24.12
C PRO A 19 19.63 -13.07 22.61
N PRO A 20 19.06 -12.18 21.78
CA PRO A 20 19.18 -12.30 20.33
C PRO A 20 20.66 -12.26 19.95
N PRO A 21 21.12 -13.09 18.98
CA PRO A 21 22.49 -13.03 18.51
C PRO A 21 22.80 -11.66 17.89
N SER A 22 24.07 -11.26 17.92
CA SER A 22 24.52 -10.03 17.27
C SER A 22 24.16 -10.05 15.79
N TYR A 23 23.51 -9.00 15.29
CA TYR A 23 23.32 -8.79 13.84
C TYR A 23 24.65 -8.42 13.13
N ASP A 24 25.71 -8.15 13.90
CA ASP A 24 27.03 -7.65 13.46
C ASP A 24 28.18 -8.64 13.74
N ALA A 25 27.90 -9.94 13.92
CA ALA A 25 28.98 -10.90 13.91
C ALA A 25 29.63 -10.86 12.52
N GLY A 26 30.90 -10.44 12.41
CA GLY A 26 31.63 -10.45 11.14
C GLY A 26 31.60 -11.86 10.56
N VAL A 27 30.69 -12.07 9.60
CA VAL A 27 30.45 -13.35 8.95
C VAL A 27 31.59 -13.54 7.94
N SER A 28 32.34 -14.63 8.04
CA SER A 28 33.38 -14.89 7.04
C SER A 28 32.72 -15.19 5.68
N PRO A 29 33.42 -15.00 4.54
CA PRO A 29 32.89 -15.42 3.24
C PRO A 29 32.42 -16.88 3.21
N ASP A 30 33.13 -17.76 3.92
CA ASP A 30 32.77 -19.18 4.05
C ASP A 30 31.47 -19.39 4.82
N ASP A 31 31.19 -18.56 5.84
CA ASP A 31 29.94 -18.60 6.60
C ASP A 31 28.76 -18.08 5.75
N ILE A 32 28.99 -17.06 4.90
CA ILE A 32 27.99 -16.57 3.93
C ILE A 32 27.67 -17.67 2.91
N GLU A 33 28.69 -18.36 2.39
CA GLU A 33 28.49 -19.46 1.44
C GLU A 33 27.71 -20.62 2.08
N GLN A 34 28.02 -20.98 3.34
CA GLN A 34 27.25 -21.98 4.08
C GLN A 34 25.80 -21.56 4.32
N LEU A 35 25.55 -20.27 4.62
CA LEU A 35 24.20 -19.74 4.74
C LEU A 35 23.45 -19.80 3.40
N ASN A 36 24.10 -19.44 2.30
CA ASN A 36 23.54 -19.54 0.95
C ASN A 36 23.17 -20.98 0.58
N LEU A 37 24.01 -21.96 0.96
CA LEU A 37 23.72 -23.39 0.80
C LEU A 37 22.54 -23.86 1.69
N ALA A 38 22.40 -23.30 2.89
CA ALA A 38 21.24 -23.56 3.74
C ALA A 38 19.95 -22.97 3.13
N PHE A 39 20.04 -21.87 2.40
CA PHE A 39 18.90 -21.26 1.70
C PHE A 39 18.55 -21.95 0.38
N SER A 40 19.52 -22.49 -0.34
CA SER A 40 19.25 -23.28 -1.56
C SER A 40 18.51 -24.59 -1.25
N SER A 41 18.61 -25.08 -0.02
CA SER A 41 17.92 -26.27 0.50
C SER A 41 16.67 -25.96 1.33
N LEU A 42 16.19 -24.70 1.32
CA LEU A 42 15.02 -24.26 2.07
C LEU A 42 13.74 -24.96 1.57
N ASN A 43 13.20 -25.88 2.36
CA ASN A 43 11.96 -26.58 2.05
C ASN A 43 10.74 -25.81 2.61
N VAL A 44 9.87 -25.35 1.72
CA VAL A 44 8.62 -24.63 2.03
C VAL A 44 7.44 -25.29 1.30
N PRO A 45 6.22 -25.25 1.87
CA PRO A 45 5.06 -25.83 1.22
C PRO A 45 4.69 -25.08 -0.05
N LEU A 46 4.07 -25.75 -1.02
CA LEU A 46 3.53 -25.10 -2.22
C LEU A 46 2.55 -23.99 -1.86
N VAL A 47 1.57 -24.29 -1.02
CA VAL A 47 0.60 -23.34 -0.48
C VAL A 47 0.75 -23.33 1.03
N SER A 48 1.07 -22.16 1.60
CA SER A 48 1.21 -22.04 3.05
C SER A 48 -0.15 -21.82 3.72
N LYS A 49 -0.33 -22.44 4.90
CA LYS A 49 -1.51 -22.28 5.76
C LYS A 49 -1.22 -21.56 7.07
N SER A 50 0.03 -21.13 7.26
CA SER A 50 0.48 -20.46 8.48
C SER A 50 1.80 -19.75 8.23
N VAL A 51 2.07 -18.69 8.98
CA VAL A 51 3.39 -18.04 8.94
C VAL A 51 4.40 -18.93 9.65
N THR A 52 5.45 -19.34 8.95
CA THR A 52 6.57 -20.12 9.50
C THR A 52 7.89 -19.41 9.25
N ALA A 53 8.93 -19.80 9.98
CA ALA A 53 10.27 -19.28 9.74
C ALA A 53 10.72 -19.52 8.30
N GLY A 54 10.45 -20.70 7.74
CA GLY A 54 10.80 -21.03 6.36
C GLY A 54 10.10 -20.14 5.34
N THR A 55 8.80 -19.89 5.50
CA THR A 55 8.06 -19.00 4.59
C THR A 55 8.51 -17.54 4.70
N CYS A 56 8.90 -17.06 5.89
CA CYS A 56 9.47 -15.72 6.03
C CYS A 56 10.85 -15.60 5.34
N LEU A 57 11.68 -16.63 5.43
CA LEU A 57 12.98 -16.67 4.74
C LEU A 57 12.80 -16.73 3.21
N ALA A 58 11.88 -17.56 2.72
CA ALA A 58 11.53 -17.60 1.29
C ALA A 58 10.99 -16.24 0.81
N HIS A 59 10.23 -15.54 1.65
CA HIS A 59 9.78 -14.19 1.35
C HIS A 59 10.94 -13.19 1.29
N LEU A 60 11.89 -13.22 2.24
CA LEU A 60 13.11 -12.41 2.16
C LEU A 60 13.89 -12.66 0.85
N LYS A 61 14.05 -13.94 0.47
CA LYS A 61 14.69 -14.32 -0.80
C LYS A 61 13.97 -13.70 -2.02
N LEU A 62 12.64 -13.69 -2.03
CA LEU A 62 11.85 -13.01 -3.07
C LEU A 62 12.05 -11.49 -3.07
N LEU A 63 12.12 -10.86 -1.90
CA LEU A 63 12.38 -9.42 -1.78
C LEU A 63 13.77 -9.05 -2.32
N PHE A 64 14.79 -9.89 -2.09
CA PHE A 64 16.11 -9.70 -2.68
C PHE A 64 16.08 -9.79 -4.21
N ALA A 65 15.35 -10.75 -4.77
CA ALA A 65 15.16 -10.84 -6.22
C ALA A 65 14.49 -9.57 -6.80
N PHE A 66 13.49 -9.00 -6.11
CA PHE A 66 12.89 -7.73 -6.52
C PHE A 66 13.86 -6.55 -6.43
N GLN A 67 14.72 -6.50 -5.42
CA GLN A 67 15.74 -5.45 -5.30
C GLN A 67 16.78 -5.58 -6.42
N ASN A 68 17.26 -6.80 -6.73
CA ASN A 68 18.17 -7.06 -7.84
C ASN A 68 17.56 -6.66 -9.18
N LEU A 69 16.27 -6.96 -9.39
CA LEU A 69 15.53 -6.53 -10.57
C LEU A 69 15.50 -5.00 -10.69
N LYS A 70 15.15 -4.30 -9.60
CA LYS A 70 15.13 -2.84 -9.55
C LYS A 70 16.50 -2.27 -9.94
N GLU A 71 17.56 -2.74 -9.29
CA GLU A 71 18.93 -2.27 -9.56
C GLU A 71 19.35 -2.56 -11.00
N SER A 72 19.14 -3.78 -11.49
CA SER A 72 19.43 -4.16 -12.87
C SER A 72 18.79 -3.20 -13.88
N VAL A 73 17.49 -2.91 -13.73
CA VAL A 73 16.76 -1.98 -14.61
C VAL A 73 17.30 -0.55 -14.49
N GLY A 74 17.49 -0.05 -13.27
CA GLY A 74 17.95 1.32 -13.03
C GLY A 74 19.34 1.57 -13.60
N TYR A 75 20.26 0.63 -13.37
CA TYR A 75 21.66 0.73 -13.80
C TYR A 75 21.93 0.30 -15.26
N THR A 76 20.93 -0.22 -15.98
CA THR A 76 21.07 -0.49 -17.42
C THR A 76 21.07 0.81 -18.21
N ASP A 77 22.28 1.31 -18.53
CA ASP A 77 22.45 2.52 -19.31
C ASP A 77 21.82 2.38 -20.72
N GLY A 78 21.21 3.46 -21.20
CA GLY A 78 20.57 3.52 -22.51
C GLY A 78 19.23 2.79 -22.63
N LEU A 79 18.72 2.13 -21.58
CA LEU A 79 17.43 1.45 -21.64
C LEU A 79 16.31 2.43 -22.05
N TRP A 80 15.62 2.10 -23.14
CA TRP A 80 14.64 2.96 -23.83
C TRP A 80 15.16 4.34 -24.23
N GLN A 81 16.43 4.41 -24.63
CA GLN A 81 17.12 5.64 -25.04
C GLN A 81 17.21 6.68 -23.90
N ILE A 82 17.18 6.23 -22.66
CA ILE A 82 17.46 7.06 -21.49
C ILE A 82 18.91 6.77 -21.14
N TYR A 83 19.84 7.66 -21.49
CA TYR A 83 21.28 7.47 -21.29
C TYR A 83 21.82 8.31 -20.13
N ASP A 84 22.74 7.75 -19.35
CA ASP A 84 23.46 8.43 -18.26
C ASP A 84 24.35 9.56 -18.82
N SER A 85 24.81 9.45 -20.08
CA SER A 85 25.55 10.50 -20.80
C SER A 85 24.86 11.87 -20.82
N ARG A 86 23.54 11.93 -20.61
CA ARG A 86 22.74 13.16 -20.54
C ARG A 86 23.03 14.05 -19.34
N VAL A 87 23.67 13.52 -18.30
CA VAL A 87 23.93 14.26 -17.05
C VAL A 87 25.34 14.83 -16.97
N PHE A 88 26.26 14.32 -17.80
CA PHE A 88 27.66 14.73 -17.75
C PHE A 88 27.87 16.00 -18.60
N PRO A 89 28.67 16.97 -18.13
CA PRO A 89 29.03 18.14 -18.92
C PRO A 89 29.70 17.72 -20.23
N GLN A 90 29.31 18.33 -21.35
CA GLN A 90 29.98 18.14 -22.63
C GLN A 90 31.33 18.88 -22.62
N GLU A 91 32.38 18.30 -22.06
CA GLU A 91 33.74 18.81 -22.28
C GLU A 91 34.29 18.33 -23.64
N LYS A 92 34.88 19.26 -24.38
CA LYS A 92 35.57 19.02 -25.66
C LYS A 92 36.75 18.07 -25.43
N GLY A 93 36.50 16.78 -25.60
CA GLY A 93 37.52 15.77 -25.87
C GLY A 93 38.47 15.48 -24.72
N THR A 94 38.02 14.70 -23.73
CA THR A 94 38.89 13.73 -23.04
C THR A 94 38.07 12.53 -22.59
N ASN A 95 38.47 11.33 -23.02
CA ASN A 95 38.04 10.03 -22.49
C ASN A 95 38.57 9.84 -21.06
N THR A 96 38.12 10.66 -20.12
CA THR A 96 38.39 10.46 -18.70
C THR A 96 37.13 9.90 -18.07
N ILE A 97 37.14 8.59 -17.82
CA ILE A 97 36.22 7.92 -16.91
C ILE A 97 36.31 8.70 -15.59
N GLN A 98 35.33 9.55 -15.29
CA GLN A 98 35.31 10.29 -14.04
C GLN A 98 35.09 9.29 -12.91
N ASP A 99 35.96 9.35 -11.91
CA ASP A 99 35.87 8.55 -10.69
C ASP A 99 34.48 8.75 -10.05
N PRO A 100 33.67 7.68 -9.86
CA PRO A 100 32.33 7.78 -9.25
C PRO A 100 32.33 8.47 -7.88
N TYR A 101 33.47 8.41 -7.16
CA TYR A 101 33.63 9.04 -5.84
C TYR A 101 33.91 10.55 -5.92
N LYS A 102 34.15 11.11 -7.12
CA LYS A 102 34.44 12.55 -7.35
C LYS A 102 33.33 13.31 -8.07
N LEU A 103 32.18 12.69 -8.32
CA LEU A 103 31.03 13.36 -8.91
C LEU A 103 30.45 14.40 -7.94
N ASP A 104 30.09 15.57 -8.47
CA ASP A 104 29.37 16.60 -7.72
C ASP A 104 27.94 16.15 -7.38
N ASP A 105 27.31 16.83 -6.42
CA ASP A 105 26.00 16.47 -5.88
C ASP A 105 24.87 16.60 -6.92
N GLU A 106 24.98 17.53 -7.87
CA GLU A 106 23.98 17.72 -8.93
C GLU A 106 24.04 16.56 -9.93
N THR A 107 25.24 16.15 -10.34
CA THR A 107 25.44 14.97 -11.20
C THR A 107 24.91 13.69 -10.53
N LYS A 108 25.21 13.45 -9.24
CA LYS A 108 24.67 12.30 -8.49
C LYS A 108 23.15 12.30 -8.42
N LYS A 109 22.55 13.45 -8.14
CA LYS A 109 21.09 13.63 -8.12
C LYS A 109 20.48 13.37 -9.50
N ASN A 110 21.07 13.88 -10.57
CA ASN A 110 20.56 13.70 -11.93
C ASN A 110 20.67 12.24 -12.40
N LEU A 111 21.75 11.52 -12.04
CA LEU A 111 21.86 10.08 -12.26
C LEU A 111 20.79 9.29 -11.51
N SER A 112 20.55 9.61 -10.23
CA SER A 112 19.46 9.03 -9.44
C SER A 112 18.11 9.20 -10.14
N LEU A 113 17.83 10.39 -10.68
CA LEU A 113 16.60 10.67 -11.42
C LEU A 113 16.46 9.86 -12.72
N LEU A 114 17.54 9.66 -13.48
CA LEU A 114 17.48 8.83 -14.70
C LEU A 114 17.26 7.35 -14.41
N ARG A 115 17.92 6.82 -13.38
CA ARG A 115 17.73 5.43 -12.91
C ARG A 115 16.30 5.22 -12.45
N GLU A 116 15.77 6.14 -11.66
CA GLU A 116 14.39 6.10 -11.21
C GLU A 116 13.40 6.26 -12.39
N LYS A 117 13.75 7.04 -13.42
CA LYS A 117 12.93 7.16 -14.63
C LYS A 117 12.81 5.84 -15.40
N ARG A 118 13.91 5.09 -15.55
CA ARG A 118 13.89 3.74 -16.13
C ARG A 118 13.04 2.81 -15.27
N TRP A 119 13.25 2.81 -13.95
CA TRP A 119 12.45 2.00 -13.03
C TRP A 119 10.96 2.31 -13.10
N ALA A 120 10.58 3.58 -13.14
CA ALA A 120 9.19 4.02 -13.24
C ALA A 120 8.49 3.48 -14.50
N LEU A 121 9.19 3.54 -15.64
CA LEU A 121 8.66 3.04 -16.89
C LEU A 121 8.55 1.51 -16.88
N TYR A 122 9.51 0.83 -16.29
CA TYR A 122 9.48 -0.62 -16.11
C TYR A 122 8.28 -1.07 -15.28
N VAL A 123 8.01 -0.41 -14.15
CA VAL A 123 6.87 -0.69 -13.27
C VAL A 123 5.53 -0.42 -13.98
N ALA A 124 5.42 0.68 -14.73
CA ALA A 124 4.20 0.98 -15.50
C ALA A 124 3.90 -0.12 -16.55
N ARG A 125 4.95 -0.66 -17.19
CA ARG A 125 4.84 -1.79 -18.13
C ARG A 125 4.50 -3.09 -17.42
N ALA A 126 5.12 -3.36 -16.27
CA ALA A 126 4.85 -4.53 -15.45
C ALA A 126 3.39 -4.58 -14.99
N ALA A 127 2.79 -3.45 -14.63
CA ALA A 127 1.38 -3.37 -14.26
C ALA A 127 0.42 -3.70 -15.42
N ASP A 128 0.75 -3.28 -16.65
CA ASP A 128 0.00 -3.65 -17.87
C ASP A 128 0.17 -5.13 -18.23
N ARG A 129 1.37 -5.68 -18.05
CA ARG A 129 1.66 -7.12 -18.21
C ARG A 129 0.91 -7.95 -17.16
N TYR A 130 0.85 -7.51 -15.91
CA TYR A 130 0.04 -8.13 -14.87
C TYR A 130 -1.45 -8.09 -15.20
N ALA A 131 -1.97 -6.99 -15.77
CA ALA A 131 -3.35 -6.95 -16.25
C ALA A 131 -3.62 -7.95 -17.38
N ALA A 132 -2.67 -8.12 -18.32
CA ALA A 132 -2.78 -9.12 -19.38
C ALA A 132 -2.79 -10.56 -18.82
N TRP A 133 -1.90 -10.86 -17.88
CA TRP A 133 -1.86 -12.14 -17.17
C TRP A 133 -3.12 -12.40 -16.35
N TRP A 134 -3.58 -11.41 -15.59
CA TRP A 134 -4.85 -11.51 -14.87
C TRP A 134 -5.99 -11.86 -15.82
N ASN A 135 -6.05 -11.24 -16.99
CA ASN A 135 -7.12 -11.46 -17.97
C ASN A 135 -7.02 -12.78 -18.75
N SER A 136 -5.90 -13.49 -18.71
CA SER A 136 -5.79 -14.81 -19.34
C SER A 136 -6.49 -15.92 -18.54
N PHE A 137 -6.72 -15.71 -17.24
CA PHE A 137 -7.47 -16.66 -16.42
C PHE A 137 -8.96 -16.68 -16.76
N PRO A 138 -9.61 -17.87 -16.78
CA PRO A 138 -11.05 -17.99 -16.95
C PRO A 138 -11.81 -17.13 -15.93
N LYS A 139 -12.80 -16.38 -16.42
CA LYS A 139 -13.60 -15.45 -15.60
C LYS A 139 -14.98 -16.02 -15.36
N ASP A 140 -15.39 -15.96 -14.09
CA ASP A 140 -16.75 -16.27 -13.67
C ASP A 140 -17.29 -15.12 -12.80
N SER A 141 -17.46 -13.96 -13.45
CA SER A 141 -17.70 -12.68 -12.80
C SER A 141 -18.94 -12.68 -11.91
N LEU A 142 -18.82 -12.05 -10.74
CA LEU A 142 -19.90 -11.92 -9.76
C LEU A 142 -21.07 -11.09 -10.30
N THR A 143 -22.30 -11.51 -10.00
CA THR A 143 -23.51 -10.73 -10.26
C THR A 143 -24.21 -10.32 -8.96
N GLU A 144 -25.06 -9.30 -9.01
CA GLU A 144 -25.91 -8.93 -7.85
C GLU A 144 -26.87 -10.06 -7.44
N SER A 145 -27.19 -11.00 -8.35
CA SER A 145 -27.99 -12.18 -8.02
C SER A 145 -27.23 -13.14 -7.11
N ASP A 146 -25.94 -13.38 -7.41
CA ASP A 146 -25.07 -14.24 -6.60
C ASP A 146 -24.90 -13.69 -5.17
N MET A 147 -25.01 -12.38 -5.00
CA MET A 147 -24.90 -11.71 -3.70
C MET A 147 -26.12 -11.94 -2.79
N ALA A 148 -27.27 -12.32 -3.35
CA ALA A 148 -28.50 -12.60 -2.60
C ALA A 148 -28.57 -14.02 -2.04
N GLU A 149 -27.75 -14.93 -2.57
CA GLU A 149 -27.75 -16.35 -2.25
C GLU A 149 -26.47 -16.75 -1.48
N ASP A 150 -26.51 -17.89 -0.78
CA ASP A 150 -25.33 -18.44 -0.10
C ASP A 150 -24.50 -19.31 -1.06
N THR A 151 -23.93 -18.63 -2.06
CA THR A 151 -23.17 -19.23 -3.16
C THR A 151 -21.68 -19.32 -2.87
N GLU A 152 -20.99 -20.19 -3.62
CA GLU A 152 -19.52 -20.24 -3.66
C GLU A 152 -18.88 -19.00 -4.31
N LYS A 153 -19.66 -18.25 -5.10
CA LYS A 153 -19.25 -17.01 -5.74
C LYS A 153 -19.19 -15.81 -4.78
N TYR A 154 -19.91 -15.88 -3.64
CA TYR A 154 -20.01 -14.75 -2.73
C TYR A 154 -19.74 -15.11 -1.26
N ASN A 155 -20.74 -15.54 -0.49
CA ASN A 155 -20.60 -15.72 0.96
C ASN A 155 -19.65 -16.88 1.33
N LYS A 156 -19.54 -17.90 0.48
CA LYS A 156 -18.63 -19.05 0.70
C LYS A 156 -17.32 -18.94 -0.08
N PHE A 157 -17.10 -17.81 -0.76
CA PHE A 157 -15.91 -17.62 -1.61
C PHE A 157 -14.62 -17.76 -0.80
N ALA A 158 -14.58 -17.20 0.42
CA ALA A 158 -13.38 -17.15 1.23
C ALA A 158 -13.04 -18.43 2.02
N THR A 159 -14.01 -19.32 2.28
CA THR A 159 -13.91 -20.35 3.35
C THR A 159 -14.12 -21.81 2.91
N ASN A 160 -14.52 -22.08 1.66
CA ASN A 160 -14.74 -23.46 1.22
C ASN A 160 -13.50 -24.05 0.53
N VAL A 161 -12.98 -25.17 1.10
CA VAL A 161 -11.60 -25.69 0.99
C VAL A 161 -11.41 -26.71 -0.16
N SER A 162 -12.44 -27.01 -0.94
CA SER A 162 -12.35 -27.99 -2.04
C SER A 162 -11.66 -27.41 -3.28
N SER A 163 -10.50 -26.78 -3.14
CA SER A 163 -9.69 -26.32 -4.27
C SER A 163 -8.60 -27.36 -4.59
N ASN A 164 -8.72 -27.99 -5.75
CA ASN A 164 -7.75 -28.94 -6.33
C ASN A 164 -6.54 -28.23 -6.99
N ASN A 165 -6.23 -26.98 -6.59
CA ASN A 165 -5.31 -26.15 -7.34
C ASN A 165 -3.86 -26.44 -7.00
N SER A 166 -3.25 -27.28 -7.82
CA SER A 166 -1.79 -27.38 -7.90
C SER A 166 -1.30 -26.32 -8.88
N TRP A 167 -0.77 -25.21 -8.35
CA TRP A 167 0.18 -24.40 -9.11
C TRP A 167 1.22 -25.34 -9.73
N ARG A 168 1.56 -25.10 -11.00
CA ARG A 168 2.61 -25.82 -11.70
C ARG A 168 3.74 -24.85 -12.07
N SER A 169 4.93 -25.37 -12.29
CA SER A 169 6.12 -24.57 -12.61
C SER A 169 5.97 -23.78 -13.92
N ASP A 170 5.20 -24.28 -14.90
CA ASP A 170 4.89 -23.61 -16.17
C ASP A 170 3.89 -22.45 -16.03
N MET A 171 3.24 -22.31 -14.87
CA MET A 171 2.27 -21.24 -14.59
C MET A 171 2.89 -20.01 -13.91
N LEU A 172 4.16 -20.07 -13.52
CA LEU A 172 4.84 -18.96 -12.87
C LEU A 172 5.00 -17.78 -13.84
N PRO A 173 4.58 -16.56 -13.47
CA PRO A 173 4.76 -15.39 -14.31
C PRO A 173 6.23 -14.89 -14.27
N PRO A 174 6.64 -14.00 -15.19
CA PRO A 174 7.89 -13.26 -15.09
C PRO A 174 8.03 -12.50 -13.76
N LEU A 175 9.27 -12.23 -13.34
CA LEU A 175 9.56 -11.60 -12.04
C LEU A 175 8.90 -10.22 -11.89
N ASP A 176 8.78 -9.44 -12.97
CA ASP A 176 8.13 -8.13 -12.94
C ASP A 176 6.62 -8.22 -12.66
N VAL A 177 5.97 -9.25 -13.19
CA VAL A 177 4.55 -9.54 -12.98
C VAL A 177 4.33 -10.15 -11.60
N LEU A 178 5.25 -11.02 -11.14
CA LEU A 178 5.25 -11.56 -9.79
C LEU A 178 5.38 -10.45 -8.73
N MET A 179 6.20 -9.42 -8.98
CA MET A 179 6.32 -8.23 -8.13
C MET A 179 5.01 -7.44 -8.04
N VAL A 180 4.33 -7.22 -9.16
CA VAL A 180 3.03 -6.53 -9.16
C VAL A 180 1.97 -7.36 -8.45
N TRP A 181 1.96 -8.69 -8.66
CA TRP A 181 1.04 -9.59 -7.99
C TRP A 181 1.26 -9.61 -6.47
N HIS A 182 2.51 -9.67 -6.03
CA HIS A 182 2.90 -9.53 -4.63
C HIS A 182 2.34 -8.24 -4.02
N ALA A 183 2.59 -7.08 -4.62
CA ALA A 183 2.08 -5.81 -4.13
C ALA A 183 0.54 -5.75 -4.07
N HIS A 184 -0.14 -6.39 -5.02
CA HIS A 184 -1.59 -6.50 -5.02
C HIS A 184 -2.10 -7.35 -3.84
N MET A 185 -1.50 -8.51 -3.58
CA MET A 185 -1.87 -9.39 -2.46
C MET A 185 -1.63 -8.74 -1.09
N LEU A 186 -0.63 -7.86 -0.98
CA LEU A 186 -0.38 -7.06 0.22
C LEU A 186 -1.44 -5.97 0.48
N ASN A 187 -2.47 -5.89 -0.36
CA ASN A 187 -3.69 -5.10 -0.14
C ASN A 187 -4.90 -6.06 -0.04
N PRO A 188 -5.03 -6.82 1.06
CA PRO A 188 -5.85 -8.03 1.11
C PRO A 188 -7.33 -7.79 0.82
N GLN A 189 -7.92 -6.65 1.20
CA GLN A 189 -9.32 -6.36 0.82
C GLN A 189 -9.49 -5.99 -0.64
N ALA A 190 -8.55 -5.25 -1.24
CA ALA A 190 -8.60 -4.91 -2.66
C ALA A 190 -8.41 -6.17 -3.52
N TYR A 191 -7.42 -7.00 -3.17
CA TYR A 191 -7.18 -8.29 -3.81
C TYR A 191 -8.37 -9.23 -3.69
N PHE A 192 -8.97 -9.34 -2.49
CA PHE A 192 -10.16 -10.15 -2.26
C PHE A 192 -11.34 -9.66 -3.10
N GLU A 193 -11.63 -8.35 -3.10
CA GLU A 193 -12.72 -7.77 -3.88
C GLU A 193 -12.52 -8.00 -5.38
N ASP A 194 -11.30 -7.85 -5.89
CA ASP A 194 -11.00 -8.07 -7.31
C ASP A 194 -11.09 -9.55 -7.70
N CYS A 195 -10.58 -10.47 -6.87
CA CYS A 195 -10.73 -11.91 -7.10
C CYS A 195 -12.21 -12.30 -7.11
N LEU A 196 -12.97 -11.82 -6.13
CA LEU A 196 -14.40 -12.09 -5.99
C LEU A 196 -15.21 -11.52 -7.16
N ARG A 197 -14.94 -10.27 -7.59
CA ARG A 197 -15.60 -9.66 -8.76
C ARG A 197 -15.39 -10.43 -10.04
N HIS A 198 -14.19 -10.99 -10.24
CA HIS A 198 -13.80 -11.69 -11.46
C HIS A 198 -13.98 -13.22 -11.40
N GLY A 199 -14.47 -13.76 -10.27
CA GLY A 199 -14.65 -15.20 -10.08
C GLY A 199 -13.35 -15.99 -9.89
N LEU A 200 -12.24 -15.34 -9.53
CA LEU A 200 -10.92 -15.96 -9.40
C LEU A 200 -10.71 -16.59 -8.02
N ARG A 201 -11.65 -17.46 -7.63
CA ARG A 201 -11.63 -18.16 -6.35
C ARG A 201 -10.40 -19.03 -6.21
N ASP A 202 -10.01 -19.70 -7.28
CA ASP A 202 -8.86 -20.59 -7.30
C ASP A 202 -7.56 -19.87 -6.97
N MET A 203 -7.37 -18.67 -7.52
CA MET A 203 -6.20 -17.84 -7.26
C MET A 203 -6.19 -17.29 -5.84
N TRP A 204 -7.36 -16.93 -5.30
CA TRP A 204 -7.51 -16.50 -3.90
C TRP A 204 -7.08 -17.59 -2.90
N HIS A 205 -7.50 -18.85 -3.13
CA HIS A 205 -7.18 -19.98 -2.24
C HIS A 205 -5.76 -20.49 -2.41
N ALA A 206 -5.24 -20.49 -3.64
CA ALA A 206 -3.90 -21.00 -3.92
C ALA A 206 -2.80 -20.08 -3.39
N GLY A 207 -3.04 -18.75 -3.33
CA GLY A 207 -2.08 -17.78 -2.82
C GLY A 207 -0.73 -17.83 -3.56
N MET A 208 0.31 -17.31 -2.93
CA MET A 208 1.67 -17.33 -3.45
C MET A 208 2.22 -18.78 -3.45
N PRO A 209 2.64 -19.34 -4.60
CA PRO A 209 3.20 -20.69 -4.67
C PRO A 209 4.63 -20.75 -4.11
N TRP A 210 4.77 -20.73 -2.79
CA TRP A 210 6.05 -20.55 -2.10
C TRP A 210 7.12 -21.54 -2.52
N GLN A 211 6.77 -22.83 -2.68
CA GLN A 211 7.70 -23.84 -3.15
C GLN A 211 8.26 -23.47 -4.54
N LEU A 212 7.38 -23.24 -5.52
CA LEU A 212 7.80 -22.95 -6.90
C LEU A 212 8.57 -21.64 -7.00
N VAL A 213 8.15 -20.59 -6.27
CA VAL A 213 8.84 -19.30 -6.26
C VAL A 213 10.22 -19.43 -5.61
N ASN A 214 10.33 -20.16 -4.51
CA ASN A 214 11.60 -20.41 -3.85
C ASN A 214 12.57 -21.20 -4.74
N ASP A 215 12.05 -22.22 -5.45
CA ASP A 215 12.83 -23.08 -6.35
C ASP A 215 13.27 -22.34 -7.63
N ALA A 216 12.48 -21.35 -8.07
CA ALA A 216 12.79 -20.52 -9.25
C ALA A 216 13.86 -19.45 -8.97
N ILE A 217 14.17 -19.15 -7.71
CA ILE A 217 15.18 -18.14 -7.33
C ILE A 217 16.45 -18.86 -6.87
N ASP A 218 17.59 -18.55 -7.46
CA ASP A 218 18.88 -19.13 -7.03
C ASP A 218 19.49 -18.38 -5.82
N THR A 219 20.73 -18.72 -5.47
CA THR A 219 21.47 -18.07 -4.36
C THR A 219 21.98 -16.68 -4.69
N ASP A 220 22.08 -16.34 -5.98
CA ASP A 220 22.42 -15.01 -6.48
C ASP A 220 21.15 -14.17 -6.74
N PHE A 221 20.00 -14.70 -6.31
CA PHE A 221 18.67 -14.13 -6.47
C PHE A 221 18.23 -13.92 -7.92
N ASN A 222 18.80 -14.68 -8.86
CA ASN A 222 18.30 -14.72 -10.23
C ASN A 222 17.02 -15.54 -10.27
N TYR A 223 16.02 -15.02 -10.98
CA TYR A 223 14.76 -15.71 -11.21
C TYR A 223 14.78 -16.44 -12.55
N THR A 224 14.67 -17.77 -12.51
CA THR A 224 14.69 -18.63 -13.70
C THR A 224 13.51 -19.60 -13.69
N VAL A 225 12.91 -19.79 -14.86
CA VAL A 225 11.81 -20.75 -15.07
C VAL A 225 12.11 -21.62 -16.29
N SER A 226 11.33 -22.69 -16.46
CA SER A 226 11.45 -23.54 -17.65
C SER A 226 11.11 -22.80 -18.95
N PHE A 227 11.72 -23.20 -20.07
CA PHE A 227 11.38 -22.70 -21.40
C PHE A 227 9.90 -22.90 -21.75
N GLU A 228 9.29 -24.00 -21.29
CA GLU A 228 7.86 -24.28 -21.45
C GLU A 228 7.01 -23.23 -20.72
N GLY A 229 7.39 -22.85 -19.51
CA GLY A 229 6.72 -21.77 -18.77
C GLY A 229 6.83 -20.41 -19.47
N MET A 230 8.00 -20.10 -20.04
CA MET A 230 8.17 -18.88 -20.84
C MET A 230 7.28 -18.88 -22.08
N ALA A 231 7.21 -19.99 -22.82
CA ALA A 231 6.36 -20.12 -24.00
C ALA A 231 4.87 -20.03 -23.64
N THR A 232 4.46 -20.70 -22.56
CA THR A 232 3.08 -20.68 -22.03
C THR A 232 2.66 -19.26 -21.64
N TRP A 233 3.57 -18.48 -21.04
CA TRP A 233 3.34 -17.06 -20.77
C TRP A 233 3.10 -16.26 -22.05
N GLU A 234 3.99 -16.39 -23.05
CA GLU A 234 3.86 -15.62 -24.29
C GLU A 234 2.58 -15.95 -25.05
N GLU A 235 2.20 -17.24 -25.09
CA GLU A 235 0.96 -17.71 -25.73
C GLU A 235 -0.28 -17.16 -25.03
N ASN A 236 -0.36 -17.28 -23.70
CA ASN A 236 -1.57 -16.90 -22.95
C ASN A 236 -1.77 -15.40 -22.81
N THR A 237 -0.69 -14.61 -22.80
CA THR A 237 -0.75 -13.17 -22.53
C THR A 237 -0.54 -12.30 -23.77
N GLY A 238 0.04 -12.86 -24.83
CA GLY A 238 0.49 -12.11 -25.99
C GLY A 238 1.64 -11.14 -25.68
N ARG A 239 2.32 -11.31 -24.55
CA ARG A 239 3.46 -10.49 -24.09
C ARG A 239 4.74 -11.29 -24.13
N LYS A 240 5.86 -10.63 -24.39
CA LYS A 240 7.19 -11.23 -24.31
C LYS A 240 7.51 -11.64 -22.89
N TRP A 241 8.31 -12.68 -22.73
CA TRP A 241 8.75 -13.13 -21.40
C TRP A 241 9.46 -11.99 -20.65
N ASP A 242 10.41 -11.32 -21.31
CA ASP A 242 11.08 -10.15 -20.75
C ASP A 242 10.29 -8.88 -21.05
N ASN A 243 10.07 -8.07 -20.02
CA ASN A 243 9.47 -6.74 -20.11
C ASN A 243 10.17 -5.88 -21.15
N VAL A 244 11.51 -5.83 -21.18
CA VAL A 244 12.22 -4.92 -22.10
C VAL A 244 11.98 -5.26 -23.57
N ASN A 245 11.65 -6.52 -23.86
CA ASN A 245 11.38 -7.03 -25.21
C ASN A 245 9.94 -6.82 -25.68
N ASP A 246 9.01 -6.43 -24.80
CA ASP A 246 7.66 -6.07 -25.21
C ASP A 246 7.65 -4.86 -26.15
N SER A 247 6.59 -4.72 -26.94
CA SER A 247 6.37 -3.53 -27.76
C SER A 247 6.50 -2.24 -26.94
N PHE A 248 7.22 -1.26 -27.50
CA PHE A 248 7.30 0.08 -26.92
C PHE A 248 6.07 0.95 -27.25
N ALA A 249 5.10 0.41 -28.00
CA ALA A 249 3.80 1.01 -28.24
C ALA A 249 2.71 0.40 -27.33
N LYS A 250 1.78 1.25 -26.90
CA LYS A 250 0.59 0.93 -26.11
C LYS A 250 -0.65 1.35 -26.88
N ILE A 251 -1.60 0.43 -27.02
CA ILE A 251 -2.91 0.71 -27.59
C ILE A 251 -3.82 1.25 -26.48
N LEU A 252 -4.40 2.43 -26.71
CA LEU A 252 -5.34 3.07 -25.80
C LEU A 252 -6.79 2.59 -26.07
N PRO A 253 -7.68 2.72 -25.08
CA PRO A 253 -9.12 2.58 -25.32
C PRO A 253 -9.62 3.56 -26.41
N PRO A 254 -10.78 3.29 -27.02
CA PRO A 254 -11.40 4.15 -28.03
C PRO A 254 -11.59 5.60 -27.56
N CYS A 255 -11.18 6.57 -28.39
CA CYS A 255 -11.34 8.00 -28.11
C CYS A 255 -12.80 8.32 -27.74
N PRO A 256 -13.06 9.07 -26.66
CA PRO A 256 -14.41 9.28 -26.16
C PRO A 256 -15.22 10.24 -27.04
N ASN A 257 -14.58 10.88 -28.02
CA ASN A 257 -15.21 11.84 -28.93
C ASN A 257 -15.53 11.23 -30.31
N CYS A 258 -14.60 10.48 -30.90
CA CYS A 258 -14.74 9.91 -32.25
C CYS A 258 -14.71 8.38 -32.31
N GLY A 259 -14.45 7.69 -31.20
CA GLY A 259 -14.35 6.23 -31.14
C GLY A 259 -13.07 5.63 -31.73
N THR A 260 -12.16 6.43 -32.29
CA THR A 260 -10.90 5.93 -32.88
C THR A 260 -9.94 5.39 -31.80
N GLN A 261 -9.33 4.23 -32.03
CA GLN A 261 -8.23 3.72 -31.20
C GLN A 261 -6.92 4.41 -31.55
N ASN A 262 -6.16 4.81 -30.52
CA ASN A 262 -4.88 5.48 -30.68
C ASN A 262 -3.75 4.56 -30.18
N ALA A 263 -2.65 4.49 -30.92
CA ALA A 263 -1.42 3.86 -30.47
C ALA A 263 -0.44 4.94 -30.02
N VAL A 264 0.17 4.76 -28.85
CA VAL A 264 1.10 5.73 -28.24
C VAL A 264 2.35 5.05 -27.73
N SER A 265 3.46 5.77 -27.62
CA SER A 265 4.68 5.21 -27.01
C SER A 265 4.54 5.13 -25.49
N TRP A 266 5.25 4.18 -24.88
CA TRP A 266 5.35 4.10 -23.41
C TRP A 266 5.97 5.35 -22.80
N SER A 267 7.00 5.91 -23.44
CA SER A 267 7.58 7.19 -23.04
C SER A 267 8.00 8.00 -24.26
N THR A 268 8.04 9.32 -24.10
CA THR A 268 8.72 10.23 -25.05
C THR A 268 10.00 10.84 -24.45
N CYS A 269 10.44 10.35 -23.29
CA CYS A 269 11.62 10.85 -22.57
C CYS A 269 12.94 10.40 -23.22
N GLY A 270 12.94 9.24 -23.88
CA GLY A 270 14.11 8.67 -24.53
C GLY A 270 14.56 9.49 -25.73
N LYS A 271 15.87 9.75 -25.84
CA LYS A 271 16.50 10.39 -27.00
C LYS A 271 17.76 9.61 -27.41
N PRO A 272 18.11 9.56 -28.72
CA PRO A 272 19.32 8.91 -29.16
C PRO A 272 20.56 9.44 -28.43
N GLU A 273 21.54 8.56 -28.20
CA GLU A 273 22.78 8.93 -27.54
C GLU A 273 23.50 10.05 -28.32
N GLY A 274 23.98 11.07 -27.60
CA GLY A 274 24.63 12.23 -28.21
C GLY A 274 23.71 13.21 -28.94
N SER A 275 22.38 13.03 -28.86
CA SER A 275 21.42 14.01 -29.40
C SER A 275 21.59 15.39 -28.74
N ARG A 276 21.64 16.44 -29.58
CA ARG A 276 21.99 17.84 -29.21
C ARG A 276 20.77 18.72 -28.94
N ASP A 277 19.65 18.12 -28.58
CA ASP A 277 18.40 18.87 -28.44
C ASP A 277 18.34 19.56 -27.06
N ASP A 278 19.02 20.72 -27.00
CA ASP A 278 19.12 21.64 -25.86
C ASP A 278 17.87 22.51 -25.68
N SER A 279 16.71 22.09 -26.23
CA SER A 279 15.47 22.83 -26.06
C SER A 279 15.15 22.98 -24.56
N PRO A 280 14.98 24.22 -24.05
CA PRO A 280 14.64 24.49 -22.65
C PRO A 280 13.31 23.84 -22.18
N SER A 281 12.55 23.25 -23.10
CA SER A 281 11.23 22.64 -22.89
C SER A 281 11.26 21.13 -22.59
N THR A 282 12.41 20.45 -22.66
CA THR A 282 12.53 19.03 -22.29
C THR A 282 13.34 18.85 -21.01
N SER A 283 12.65 18.74 -19.86
CA SER A 283 13.28 18.40 -18.58
C SER A 283 13.97 17.02 -18.64
N LEU A 284 15.00 16.80 -17.81
CA LEU A 284 15.80 15.55 -17.77
C LEU A 284 14.94 14.28 -17.74
N ILE A 285 13.81 14.32 -17.04
CA ILE A 285 12.86 13.22 -16.83
C ILE A 285 11.51 13.42 -17.55
N GLY A 286 11.39 14.48 -18.36
CA GLY A 286 10.16 14.90 -19.01
C GLY A 286 9.72 13.94 -20.12
N GLY A 287 8.40 13.80 -20.27
CA GLY A 287 7.77 13.01 -21.33
C GLY A 287 6.25 13.02 -21.21
N THR A 288 5.56 12.66 -22.29
CA THR A 288 4.09 12.64 -22.38
C THR A 288 3.53 11.30 -22.85
N GLY A 289 4.35 10.26 -22.89
CA GLY A 289 3.95 8.87 -23.21
C GLY A 289 3.13 8.22 -22.09
N TYR A 290 2.59 7.03 -22.36
CA TYR A 290 1.62 6.38 -21.47
C TYR A 290 2.12 6.13 -20.03
N GLY A 291 3.40 5.79 -19.90
CA GLY A 291 4.08 5.59 -18.62
C GLY A 291 4.77 6.85 -18.06
N ASP A 292 4.65 7.99 -18.74
CA ASP A 292 5.17 9.26 -18.24
C ASP A 292 4.17 9.94 -17.30
N ARG A 293 4.68 10.73 -16.34
CA ARG A 293 3.88 11.50 -15.39
C ARG A 293 2.83 12.39 -16.08
N ASP A 294 3.24 13.13 -17.10
CA ASP A 294 2.43 14.15 -17.75
C ASP A 294 1.73 13.62 -19.02
N PHE A 295 1.33 12.33 -19.01
CA PHE A 295 0.69 11.65 -20.13
C PHE A 295 -0.36 12.53 -20.83
N THR A 296 -0.05 12.89 -22.07
CA THR A 296 -0.84 13.78 -22.91
C THR A 296 -0.58 13.43 -24.37
N ILE A 297 -1.64 13.10 -25.11
CA ILE A 297 -1.58 12.79 -26.53
C ILE A 297 -2.73 13.45 -27.29
N THR A 298 -2.56 13.67 -28.59
CA THR A 298 -3.61 14.19 -29.46
C THR A 298 -4.23 13.05 -30.25
N CYS A 299 -5.56 12.94 -30.24
CA CYS A 299 -6.25 11.92 -31.02
C CYS A 299 -5.98 12.13 -32.52
N THR A 300 -5.63 11.05 -33.21
CA THR A 300 -5.23 11.09 -34.63
C THR A 300 -6.35 11.43 -35.63
N VAL A 301 -7.62 11.45 -35.18
CA VAL A 301 -8.78 11.67 -36.06
C VAL A 301 -9.56 12.93 -35.73
N CYS A 302 -9.76 13.25 -34.45
CA CYS A 302 -10.59 14.40 -34.04
C CYS A 302 -9.81 15.49 -33.30
N ASP A 303 -8.48 15.40 -33.28
CA ASP A 303 -7.55 16.36 -32.67
C ASP A 303 -7.77 16.66 -31.18
N LYS A 304 -8.60 15.86 -30.52
CA LYS A 304 -8.88 16.03 -29.09
C LYS A 304 -7.64 15.64 -28.29
N THR A 305 -7.20 16.53 -27.40
CA THR A 305 -6.18 16.20 -26.42
C THR A 305 -6.72 15.22 -25.39
N LEU A 306 -6.12 14.04 -25.32
CA LEU A 306 -6.42 12.99 -24.35
C LEU A 306 -5.34 13.01 -23.26
N LYS A 307 -5.80 13.12 -22.02
CA LYS A 307 -4.98 13.06 -20.80
C LYS A 307 -5.31 11.81 -20.01
N ARG A 308 -4.60 11.57 -18.91
CA ARG A 308 -4.83 10.41 -18.03
C ARG A 308 -6.27 10.33 -17.49
N ASP A 309 -6.87 11.46 -17.14
CA ASP A 309 -8.24 11.53 -16.58
C ASP A 309 -9.28 10.81 -17.44
N TYR A 310 -9.10 10.84 -18.77
CA TYR A 310 -9.97 10.13 -19.71
C TYR A 310 -9.89 8.60 -19.52
N LEU A 311 -8.71 8.05 -19.22
CA LEU A 311 -8.53 6.61 -19.00
C LEU A 311 -9.28 6.14 -17.74
N GLU A 312 -9.32 6.97 -16.70
CA GLU A 312 -10.08 6.71 -15.47
C GLU A 312 -11.60 6.67 -15.76
N VAL A 313 -12.08 7.61 -16.58
CA VAL A 313 -13.48 7.63 -17.01
C VAL A 313 -13.81 6.44 -17.90
N CYS A 314 -12.92 6.00 -18.78
CA CYS A 314 -13.10 4.78 -19.57
C CYS A 314 -13.29 3.55 -18.68
N LYS A 315 -12.48 3.41 -17.63
CA LYS A 315 -12.65 2.34 -16.65
C LYS A 315 -14.03 2.43 -15.97
N PHE A 316 -14.40 3.62 -15.48
CA PHE A 316 -15.70 3.84 -14.84
C PHE A 316 -16.87 3.51 -15.75
N THR A 317 -16.86 4.01 -16.98
CA THR A 317 -17.96 3.77 -17.93
C THR A 317 -18.05 2.31 -18.36
N THR A 318 -16.92 1.61 -18.45
CA THR A 318 -16.89 0.14 -18.68
C THR A 318 -17.53 -0.61 -17.51
N ASP A 319 -17.18 -0.29 -16.27
CA ASP A 319 -17.82 -0.89 -15.09
C ASP A 319 -19.33 -0.58 -15.03
N VAL A 320 -19.74 0.64 -15.38
CA VAL A 320 -21.17 1.02 -15.48
C VAL A 320 -21.88 0.20 -16.54
N GLN A 321 -21.28 0.01 -17.72
CA GLN A 321 -21.87 -0.84 -18.77
C GLN A 321 -22.04 -2.28 -18.27
N ASN A 322 -21.04 -2.81 -17.58
CA ASN A 322 -21.10 -4.15 -16.98
C ASN A 322 -22.18 -4.25 -15.90
N LEU A 323 -22.37 -3.22 -15.07
CA LEU A 323 -23.46 -3.16 -14.10
C LEU A 323 -24.84 -3.16 -14.76
N LEU A 324 -25.00 -2.39 -15.84
CA LEU A 324 -26.28 -2.23 -16.51
C LEU A 324 -26.66 -3.45 -17.37
N SER A 325 -25.70 -4.03 -18.07
CA SER A 325 -25.91 -5.12 -19.02
C SER A 325 -25.81 -6.51 -18.39
N HIS A 326 -24.94 -6.68 -17.40
CA HIS A 326 -24.59 -7.99 -16.83
C HIS A 326 -24.82 -8.07 -15.32
N GLN A 327 -25.31 -7.00 -14.69
CA GLN A 327 -25.51 -6.92 -13.24
C GLN A 327 -24.23 -7.15 -12.43
N HIS A 328 -23.06 -6.84 -13.00
CA HIS A 328 -21.80 -6.87 -12.29
C HIS A 328 -21.70 -5.67 -11.33
N PRO A 329 -21.55 -5.89 -10.01
CA PRO A 329 -21.51 -4.79 -9.05
C PRO A 329 -20.29 -3.89 -9.28
N MET A 330 -20.48 -2.59 -9.03
CA MET A 330 -19.38 -1.63 -9.08
C MET A 330 -18.33 -1.96 -8.01
N PRO A 331 -17.03 -1.77 -8.26
CA PRO A 331 -16.01 -1.97 -7.24
C PRO A 331 -16.23 -1.00 -6.08
N GLY A 332 -15.85 -1.39 -4.87
CA GLY A 332 -16.07 -0.64 -3.64
C GLY A 332 -17.48 -0.77 -3.06
N THR A 333 -18.38 -1.58 -3.65
CA THR A 333 -19.78 -1.75 -3.19
C THR A 333 -20.06 -3.12 -2.55
N ILE A 334 -19.04 -3.98 -2.44
CA ILE A 334 -19.24 -5.40 -2.19
C ILE A 334 -18.92 -5.81 -0.74
N LEU A 335 -17.83 -5.26 -0.18
CA LEU A 335 -17.36 -5.61 1.16
C LEU A 335 -17.98 -4.70 2.23
N GLY A 336 -18.26 -5.28 3.39
CA GLY A 336 -18.77 -4.58 4.56
C GLY A 336 -17.79 -3.53 5.10
N LEU A 337 -18.26 -2.30 5.33
CA LEU A 337 -17.39 -1.19 5.77
C LEU A 337 -16.63 -1.44 7.08
N ARG A 338 -17.19 -2.24 7.99
CA ARG A 338 -16.60 -2.48 9.32
C ARG A 338 -15.94 -3.84 9.43
N SER A 339 -16.51 -4.85 8.77
CA SER A 339 -16.01 -6.22 8.83
C SER A 339 -14.94 -6.49 7.79
N GLY A 340 -14.95 -5.80 6.64
CA GLY A 340 -14.14 -6.18 5.47
C GLY A 340 -14.65 -7.44 4.76
N MET A 341 -15.69 -8.07 5.30
CA MET A 341 -16.24 -9.34 4.82
C MET A 341 -17.43 -9.09 3.88
N THR A 342 -17.82 -10.09 3.11
CA THR A 342 -19.04 -10.08 2.30
C THR A 342 -20.29 -9.89 3.17
N GLN A 343 -21.33 -9.26 2.61
CA GLN A 343 -22.62 -9.03 3.27
C GLN A 343 -23.74 -9.45 2.33
N LYS A 344 -24.47 -10.50 2.72
CA LYS A 344 -25.60 -11.03 1.94
C LYS A 344 -26.60 -9.93 1.60
N LEU A 345 -26.96 -9.84 0.32
CA LEU A 345 -28.01 -8.95 -0.15
C LEU A 345 -29.37 -9.44 0.41
N PRO A 346 -30.18 -8.56 1.02
CA PRO A 346 -31.48 -8.96 1.55
C PRO A 346 -32.41 -9.52 0.45
N PRO A 347 -33.40 -10.36 0.82
CA PRO A 347 -34.42 -10.82 -0.12
C PRO A 347 -35.21 -9.64 -0.72
N PRO A 348 -35.87 -9.81 -1.87
CA PRO A 348 -36.65 -8.75 -2.51
C PRO A 348 -37.63 -8.07 -1.55
N GLY A 349 -37.56 -6.74 -1.47
CA GLY A 349 -38.35 -5.93 -0.55
C GLY A 349 -37.64 -4.65 -0.12
N VAL A 350 -38.22 -3.94 0.86
CA VAL A 350 -37.72 -2.63 1.34
C VAL A 350 -36.28 -2.72 1.85
N ASP A 351 -35.90 -3.83 2.48
CA ASP A 351 -34.54 -4.00 3.02
C ASP A 351 -33.49 -4.12 1.90
N LYS A 352 -33.81 -4.78 0.78
CA LYS A 352 -32.95 -4.85 -0.40
C LYS A 352 -32.82 -3.48 -1.07
N ASP A 353 -33.93 -2.77 -1.21
CA ASP A 353 -34.00 -1.44 -1.82
C ASP A 353 -33.26 -0.36 -1.00
N ARG A 354 -33.05 -0.62 0.29
CA ARG A 354 -32.32 0.25 1.22
C ARG A 354 -30.99 -0.34 1.68
N PHE A 355 -30.55 -1.42 1.03
CA PHE A 355 -29.27 -2.05 1.35
C PHE A 355 -28.14 -1.08 1.04
N GLN A 356 -27.46 -0.60 2.08
CA GLN A 356 -26.51 0.51 2.00
C GLN A 356 -25.30 0.24 1.07
N PRO A 357 -24.71 -0.98 1.04
CA PRO A 357 -23.59 -1.28 0.14
C PRO A 357 -23.94 -1.11 -1.35
N ALA A 358 -25.11 -1.57 -1.76
CA ALA A 358 -25.56 -1.51 -3.16
C ALA A 358 -26.18 -0.15 -3.56
N PHE A 359 -26.19 0.85 -2.68
CA PHE A 359 -26.74 2.17 -3.01
C PHE A 359 -26.09 2.80 -4.25
N PRO A 360 -24.75 2.80 -4.42
CA PRO A 360 -24.13 3.37 -5.63
C PRO A 360 -24.59 2.67 -6.92
N ASN A 361 -24.75 1.34 -6.89
CA ASN A 361 -25.26 0.56 -8.02
C ASN A 361 -26.69 1.01 -8.40
N ARG A 362 -27.57 1.16 -7.40
CA ARG A 362 -28.95 1.63 -7.61
C ARG A 362 -28.98 3.07 -8.14
N LEU A 363 -28.17 3.96 -7.58
CA LEU A 363 -28.06 5.35 -8.05
C LEU A 363 -27.67 5.39 -9.53
N ILE A 364 -26.64 4.64 -9.91
CA ILE A 364 -26.19 4.58 -11.31
C ILE A 364 -27.30 4.04 -12.22
N ARG A 365 -27.91 2.91 -11.83
CA ARG A 365 -28.93 2.22 -12.60
C ARG A 365 -30.16 3.08 -12.86
N TYR A 366 -30.61 3.81 -11.84
CA TYR A 366 -31.88 4.54 -11.90
C TYR A 366 -31.75 5.98 -12.39
N THR A 367 -30.64 6.66 -12.14
CA THR A 367 -30.56 8.11 -12.39
C THR A 367 -29.43 8.54 -13.30
N LEU A 368 -28.28 7.84 -13.28
CA LEU A 368 -27.10 8.26 -14.04
C LEU A 368 -26.99 7.60 -15.42
N ARG A 369 -27.74 6.52 -15.68
CA ARG A 369 -27.67 5.77 -16.95
C ARG A 369 -27.68 6.66 -18.19
N SER A 370 -28.63 7.59 -18.32
CA SER A 370 -28.71 8.48 -19.50
C SER A 370 -27.71 9.63 -19.46
N LYS A 371 -27.32 10.08 -18.26
CA LYS A 371 -26.47 11.26 -18.04
C LYS A 371 -24.97 10.99 -18.26
N LEU A 372 -24.57 9.72 -18.33
CA LEU A 372 -23.18 9.30 -18.52
C LEU A 372 -22.76 9.17 -19.99
N TYR A 373 -23.69 9.25 -20.94
CA TYR A 373 -23.40 9.06 -22.36
C TYR A 373 -23.65 10.30 -23.23
N ASP A 374 -24.42 11.29 -22.75
CA ASP A 374 -24.74 12.49 -23.53
C ASP A 374 -24.86 13.77 -22.67
N PRO A 375 -23.85 14.66 -22.67
CA PRO A 375 -22.49 14.43 -23.15
C PRO A 375 -21.72 13.49 -22.20
N PRO A 376 -20.76 12.69 -22.71
CA PRO A 376 -19.97 11.81 -21.85
C PRO A 376 -19.04 12.61 -20.94
N PRO A 377 -18.86 12.19 -19.67
CA PRO A 377 -17.91 12.83 -18.75
C PRO A 377 -16.49 12.76 -19.33
N GLN A 378 -15.68 13.78 -19.06
CA GLN A 378 -14.30 13.86 -19.52
C GLN A 378 -13.30 13.54 -18.42
N THR A 379 -13.71 13.77 -17.16
CA THR A 379 -12.93 13.47 -15.97
C THR A 379 -13.80 12.78 -14.92
N MET A 380 -13.17 12.10 -13.96
CA MET A 380 -13.88 11.63 -12.77
C MET A 380 -14.43 12.78 -11.92
N GLY A 381 -13.91 14.01 -12.09
CA GLY A 381 -14.49 15.24 -11.54
C GLY A 381 -15.89 15.52 -12.07
N ASP A 382 -16.12 15.31 -13.37
CA ASP A 382 -17.45 15.44 -13.98
C ASP A 382 -18.42 14.39 -13.42
N VAL A 383 -17.95 13.13 -13.29
CA VAL A 383 -18.72 12.05 -12.67
C VAL A 383 -19.09 12.40 -11.23
N ARG A 384 -18.15 12.95 -10.46
CA ARG A 384 -18.41 13.43 -9.10
C ARG A 384 -19.50 14.50 -9.10
N ASN A 385 -19.38 15.52 -9.95
CA ASN A 385 -20.36 16.62 -10.01
C ASN A 385 -21.77 16.11 -10.40
N LEU A 386 -21.85 15.11 -11.28
CA LEU A 386 -23.12 14.43 -11.60
C LEU A 386 -23.70 13.75 -10.36
N ILE A 387 -22.91 12.94 -9.65
CA ILE A 387 -23.34 12.27 -8.41
C ILE A 387 -23.79 13.29 -7.35
N GLU A 388 -23.04 14.38 -7.17
CA GLU A 388 -23.37 15.46 -6.23
C GLU A 388 -24.73 16.09 -6.53
N LYS A 389 -25.00 16.35 -7.81
CA LYS A 389 -26.29 16.89 -8.26
C LYS A 389 -27.44 15.94 -7.92
N GLU A 390 -27.26 14.63 -8.14
CA GLU A 390 -28.29 13.65 -7.79
C GLU A 390 -28.49 13.52 -6.27
N LEU A 391 -27.42 13.58 -5.49
CA LEU A 391 -27.47 13.49 -4.03
C LEU A 391 -28.00 14.76 -3.37
N ALA A 392 -27.97 15.91 -4.07
CA ALA A 392 -28.57 17.14 -3.58
C ALA A 392 -30.11 17.15 -3.68
N ASP A 393 -30.69 16.34 -4.57
CA ASP A 393 -32.13 16.27 -4.80
C ASP A 393 -32.83 15.25 -3.87
N PRO A 394 -33.64 15.68 -2.90
CA PRO A 394 -34.34 14.77 -2.00
C PRO A 394 -35.34 13.86 -2.70
N ALA A 395 -35.89 14.25 -3.85
CA ALA A 395 -36.83 13.44 -4.61
C ALA A 395 -36.12 12.25 -5.25
N ILE A 396 -34.89 12.48 -5.76
CA ILE A 396 -34.05 11.43 -6.33
C ILE A 396 -33.63 10.42 -5.27
N ILE A 397 -33.19 10.89 -4.10
CA ILE A 397 -32.84 9.98 -2.99
C ILE A 397 -34.06 9.14 -2.58
N GLN A 398 -35.24 9.76 -2.46
CA GLN A 398 -36.47 9.05 -2.11
C GLN A 398 -36.86 8.01 -3.16
N PHE A 399 -36.65 8.30 -4.44
CA PHE A 399 -36.88 7.37 -5.54
C PHE A 399 -35.92 6.18 -5.50
N VAL A 400 -34.62 6.42 -5.35
CA VAL A 400 -33.57 5.38 -5.34
C VAL A 400 -33.68 4.45 -4.12
N GLU A 401 -34.16 4.96 -2.97
CA GLU A 401 -34.31 4.21 -1.71
C GLU A 401 -35.73 3.67 -1.49
N SER A 402 -36.58 3.68 -2.53
CA SER A 402 -37.96 3.18 -2.49
C SER A 402 -38.76 3.76 -1.30
N VAL A 403 -38.69 5.07 -1.07
CA VAL A 403 -39.40 5.74 0.02
C VAL A 403 -40.87 5.94 -0.35
N VAL A 404 -41.72 5.01 0.11
CA VAL A 404 -43.12 4.93 -0.32
C VAL A 404 -44.11 5.59 0.66
N THR A 405 -43.86 5.61 1.97
CA THR A 405 -44.89 6.02 2.93
C THR A 405 -45.02 7.54 3.07
N ALA A 406 -46.25 8.04 3.22
CA ALA A 406 -46.53 9.46 3.44
C ALA A 406 -45.87 10.02 4.72
N ARG A 407 -45.65 9.17 5.74
CA ARG A 407 -44.95 9.53 6.99
C ARG A 407 -43.45 9.73 6.75
N GLU A 408 -42.83 8.91 5.91
CA GLU A 408 -41.42 9.06 5.53
C GLU A 408 -41.23 10.25 4.59
N LYS A 409 -42.13 10.46 3.62
CA LYS A 409 -42.11 11.62 2.70
C LYS A 409 -42.27 12.97 3.43
N LYS A 410 -43.02 13.00 4.54
CA LYS A 410 -43.17 14.19 5.41
C LYS A 410 -41.91 14.53 6.20
N ARG A 411 -41.02 13.56 6.44
CA ARG A 411 -39.69 13.83 7.02
C ARG A 411 -38.75 14.19 5.87
N ARG A 412 -37.86 15.17 6.05
CA ARG A 412 -36.75 15.39 5.10
C ARG A 412 -35.85 14.15 5.11
N TYR A 413 -36.15 13.16 4.26
CA TYR A 413 -35.40 11.91 4.17
C TYR A 413 -33.93 12.23 3.88
N ARG A 414 -33.02 11.60 4.62
CA ARG A 414 -31.59 11.77 4.47
C ARG A 414 -30.98 10.40 4.22
N LEU A 415 -30.10 10.33 3.21
CA LEU A 415 -29.34 9.13 2.91
C LEU A 415 -28.60 8.64 4.17
N GLY A 416 -28.49 7.32 4.33
CA GLY A 416 -27.74 6.73 5.43
C GLY A 416 -26.26 7.11 5.40
N ARG A 417 -25.60 7.07 6.56
CA ARG A 417 -24.16 7.36 6.65
C ARG A 417 -23.34 6.38 5.83
N ASP A 418 -23.70 5.11 5.87
CA ASP A 418 -22.92 4.04 5.23
C ASP A 418 -23.08 4.10 3.71
N ALA A 419 -24.29 4.34 3.17
CA ALA A 419 -24.46 4.57 1.73
C ALA A 419 -23.57 5.72 1.21
N ARG A 420 -23.45 6.82 1.96
CA ARG A 420 -22.50 7.91 1.63
C ARG A 420 -21.03 7.45 1.64
N VAL A 421 -20.65 6.54 2.54
CA VAL A 421 -19.30 5.95 2.55
C VAL A 421 -19.10 5.06 1.32
N TYR A 422 -20.10 4.26 0.94
CA TYR A 422 -20.03 3.39 -0.23
C TYR A 422 -19.89 4.15 -1.55
N VAL A 423 -20.56 5.29 -1.71
CA VAL A 423 -20.32 6.18 -2.86
C VAL A 423 -18.85 6.60 -2.93
N ARG A 424 -18.25 6.97 -1.79
CA ARG A 424 -16.84 7.38 -1.71
C ARG A 424 -15.90 6.21 -1.98
N LYS A 425 -16.17 5.03 -1.42
CA LYS A 425 -15.38 3.82 -1.64
C LYS A 425 -15.38 3.43 -3.12
N MET A 426 -16.55 3.43 -3.77
CA MET A 426 -16.66 3.21 -5.21
C MET A 426 -15.85 4.23 -6.02
N MET A 427 -16.04 5.53 -5.78
CA MET A 427 -15.30 6.58 -6.50
C MET A 427 -13.79 6.46 -6.33
N SER A 428 -13.32 6.03 -5.14
CA SER A 428 -11.90 5.84 -4.86
C SER A 428 -11.21 4.78 -5.73
N ARG A 429 -11.98 3.91 -6.39
CA ARG A 429 -11.46 2.88 -7.30
C ARG A 429 -11.03 3.44 -8.66
N TYR A 430 -11.42 4.67 -8.98
CA TYR A 430 -11.18 5.30 -10.28
C TYR A 430 -10.19 6.45 -10.21
N TRP A 431 -10.14 7.18 -9.10
CA TRP A 431 -9.19 8.28 -8.90
C TRP A 431 -7.75 7.78 -9.04
N GLY A 432 -7.04 8.27 -10.05
CA GLY A 432 -5.63 7.98 -10.33
C GLY A 432 -5.41 6.62 -10.96
N ASN A 433 -6.48 5.85 -11.16
CA ASN A 433 -6.44 4.43 -11.43
C ASN A 433 -7.25 4.07 -12.68
N SER A 434 -6.54 3.93 -13.80
CA SER A 434 -7.08 3.45 -15.07
C SER A 434 -6.98 1.94 -15.25
N SER A 435 -6.33 1.23 -14.32
CA SER A 435 -6.19 -0.23 -14.39
C SER A 435 -7.50 -0.92 -14.01
N PRO A 436 -7.76 -2.19 -14.41
CA PRO A 436 -9.01 -2.89 -14.06
C PRO A 436 -9.15 -3.21 -12.56
N PHE A 437 -8.12 -2.95 -11.75
CA PHE A 437 -8.04 -3.34 -10.35
C PHE A 437 -8.59 -2.27 -9.40
N SER A 438 -8.96 -2.68 -8.19
CA SER A 438 -9.42 -1.80 -7.12
C SER A 438 -8.30 -0.92 -6.52
N LEU A 439 -7.05 -1.24 -6.83
CA LEU A 439 -5.83 -0.59 -6.38
C LEU A 439 -5.05 -0.02 -7.58
N GLU A 440 -4.37 1.12 -7.39
CA GLU A 440 -3.40 1.63 -8.35
C GLU A 440 -2.06 0.90 -8.12
N LEU A 441 -1.80 -0.10 -8.95
CA LEU A 441 -0.73 -1.08 -8.73
C LEU A 441 0.68 -0.49 -8.87
N GLY A 442 0.88 0.52 -9.73
CA GLY A 442 2.19 1.15 -9.88
C GLY A 442 2.66 1.79 -8.58
N GLY A 443 1.81 2.62 -7.97
CA GLY A 443 2.06 3.23 -6.67
C GLY A 443 2.19 2.22 -5.54
N ALA A 444 1.45 1.11 -5.58
CA ALA A 444 1.59 0.03 -4.60
C ALA A 444 2.97 -0.63 -4.67
N VAL A 445 3.46 -0.96 -5.87
CA VAL A 445 4.82 -1.48 -6.09
C VAL A 445 5.88 -0.52 -5.56
N LEU A 446 5.72 0.79 -5.77
CA LEU A 446 6.69 1.78 -5.28
C LEU A 446 6.75 1.83 -3.76
N ARG A 447 5.59 1.83 -3.10
CA ARG A 447 5.53 1.82 -1.63
C ARG A 447 6.14 0.55 -1.08
N GLN A 448 5.78 -0.62 -1.62
CA GLN A 448 6.38 -1.89 -1.22
C GLN A 448 7.89 -1.94 -1.53
N GLY A 449 8.36 -1.30 -2.60
CA GLY A 449 9.77 -1.20 -2.93
C GLY A 449 10.64 -0.53 -1.85
N ILE A 450 10.08 0.39 -1.07
CA ILE A 450 10.79 0.97 0.09
C ILE A 450 10.94 -0.04 1.22
N PHE A 451 9.89 -0.84 1.47
CA PHE A 451 9.97 -1.93 2.42
C PHE A 451 11.02 -2.94 1.97
N THR A 452 10.98 -3.37 0.70
CA THR A 452 11.97 -4.26 0.08
C THR A 452 13.40 -3.76 0.27
N GLU A 453 13.66 -2.48 -0.05
CA GLU A 453 15.00 -1.89 0.08
C GLU A 453 15.48 -1.87 1.54
N LYS A 454 14.59 -1.62 2.51
CA LYS A 454 14.92 -1.70 3.93
C LYS A 454 15.24 -3.12 4.37
N MET A 455 14.45 -4.10 3.94
CA MET A 455 14.68 -5.52 4.26
C MET A 455 15.98 -6.02 3.64
N TYR A 456 16.29 -5.60 2.41
CA TYR A 456 17.55 -5.88 1.73
C TYR A 456 18.74 -5.31 2.50
N LYS A 457 18.70 -4.01 2.88
CA LYS A 457 19.78 -3.36 3.62
C LYS A 457 20.01 -3.92 5.03
N MET A 458 18.95 -4.38 5.70
CA MET A 458 19.06 -5.04 7.01
C MET A 458 19.71 -6.42 6.92
N ASP A 459 19.63 -7.04 5.75
CA ASP A 459 20.28 -8.29 5.39
C ASP A 459 20.09 -9.44 6.39
N TRP A 460 18.86 -9.59 6.91
CA TRP A 460 18.54 -10.69 7.83
C TRP A 460 18.67 -12.07 7.20
N LEU A 461 18.69 -12.15 5.87
CA LEU A 461 18.87 -13.41 5.16
C LEU A 461 20.27 -13.96 5.43
N HIS A 462 21.33 -13.16 5.28
CA HIS A 462 22.70 -13.62 5.55
C HIS A 462 23.09 -13.56 7.04
N SER A 463 22.12 -13.44 7.96
CA SER A 463 22.39 -13.51 9.40
C SER A 463 22.54 -14.98 9.85
N PRO A 464 23.59 -15.33 10.62
CA PRO A 464 23.68 -16.65 11.27
C PRO A 464 22.49 -16.98 12.18
N ALA A 465 21.73 -15.96 12.59
CA ALA A 465 20.55 -16.06 13.45
C ALA A 465 19.23 -15.84 12.69
N ALA A 466 19.24 -15.96 11.36
CA ALA A 466 18.08 -15.67 10.52
C ALA A 466 16.83 -16.44 10.98
N ARG A 467 16.97 -17.75 11.25
CA ARG A 467 15.85 -18.60 11.66
C ARG A 467 15.28 -18.20 13.02
N GLU A 468 16.13 -17.96 14.01
CA GLU A 468 15.74 -17.50 15.34
C GLU A 468 15.08 -16.13 15.27
N THR A 469 15.59 -15.24 14.40
CA THR A 469 14.99 -13.93 14.13
C THR A 469 13.58 -14.08 13.58
N MET A 470 13.36 -14.99 12.61
CA MET A 470 12.02 -15.28 12.10
C MET A 470 11.07 -15.81 13.18
N ILE A 471 11.54 -16.68 14.08
CA ILE A 471 10.72 -17.21 15.18
C ILE A 471 10.28 -16.09 16.13
N ARG A 472 11.21 -15.17 16.47
CA ARG A 472 10.90 -14.02 17.33
C ARG A 472 9.88 -13.08 16.70
N LEU A 473 10.03 -12.74 15.41
CA LEU A 473 9.10 -11.83 14.74
C LEU A 473 7.71 -12.44 14.53
N ILE A 474 7.60 -13.77 14.35
CA ILE A 474 6.29 -14.46 14.29
C ILE A 474 5.57 -14.31 15.64
N THR A 475 6.29 -14.49 16.75
CA THR A 475 5.74 -14.26 18.09
C THR A 475 5.26 -12.82 18.27
N LYS A 476 6.05 -11.82 17.80
CA LYS A 476 5.64 -10.41 17.84
C LYS A 476 4.39 -10.15 16.98
N TYR A 477 4.29 -10.81 15.82
CA TYR A 477 3.14 -10.70 14.92
C TYR A 477 1.84 -11.27 15.51
N GLU A 478 1.91 -12.41 16.21
CA GLU A 478 0.77 -12.95 16.94
C GLU A 478 0.28 -11.96 18.01
N ARG A 479 1.22 -11.43 18.81
CA ARG A 479 0.95 -10.38 19.82
C ARG A 479 0.40 -9.10 19.21
N PHE A 480 0.86 -8.71 18.02
CA PHE A 480 0.35 -7.57 17.25
C PHE A 480 -1.10 -7.81 16.79
N THR A 481 -1.41 -9.03 16.33
CA THR A 481 -2.79 -9.43 15.98
C THR A 481 -3.72 -9.35 17.18
N ASP A 482 -3.28 -9.78 18.36
CA ASP A 482 -4.04 -9.65 19.61
C ASP A 482 -4.32 -8.19 19.97
N ILE A 483 -3.35 -7.28 19.76
CA ILE A 483 -3.56 -5.83 19.96
C ILE A 483 -4.66 -5.32 19.03
N MET A 484 -4.62 -5.69 17.74
CA MET A 484 -5.65 -5.31 16.76
C MET A 484 -7.04 -5.84 17.15
N GLY A 485 -7.12 -7.09 17.61
CA GLY A 485 -8.37 -7.72 18.04
C GLY A 485 -8.97 -7.07 19.29
N LYS A 486 -8.14 -6.73 20.29
CA LYS A 486 -8.58 -6.07 21.54
C LYS A 486 -8.95 -4.59 21.35
N ASN A 487 -8.48 -3.95 20.28
CA ASN A 487 -8.62 -2.51 20.06
C ASN A 487 -9.19 -2.18 18.67
N PRO A 488 -10.42 -2.61 18.34
CA PRO A 488 -10.94 -2.53 16.97
C PRO A 488 -11.13 -1.10 16.43
N ASN A 489 -11.16 -0.09 17.30
CA ASN A 489 -11.31 1.32 16.93
C ASN A 489 -9.96 2.08 16.89
N LYS A 490 -8.83 1.38 16.94
CA LYS A 490 -7.48 1.95 16.92
C LYS A 490 -6.70 1.38 15.74
N ILE A 491 -5.82 2.20 15.17
CA ILE A 491 -4.89 1.79 14.13
C ILE A 491 -3.62 1.29 14.82
N ALA A 492 -3.25 0.04 14.57
CA ALA A 492 -1.98 -0.53 15.00
C ALA A 492 -0.95 -0.41 13.87
N VAL A 493 0.28 0.02 14.20
CA VAL A 493 1.36 0.20 13.21
C VAL A 493 2.48 -0.80 13.48
N PRO A 494 2.87 -1.62 12.48
CA PRO A 494 3.90 -2.62 12.64
C PRO A 494 5.31 -2.01 12.70
N THR A 495 6.23 -2.70 13.38
CA THR A 495 7.67 -2.58 13.11
C THR A 495 8.04 -3.44 11.90
N LEU A 496 9.19 -3.19 11.26
CA LEU A 496 9.60 -3.90 10.03
C LEU A 496 9.59 -5.44 10.15
N ASP A 497 9.98 -5.96 11.32
CA ASP A 497 9.95 -7.40 11.62
C ASP A 497 8.53 -7.97 11.72
N VAL A 498 7.63 -7.27 12.40
CA VAL A 498 6.20 -7.61 12.48
C VAL A 498 5.55 -7.53 11.10
N ASP A 499 5.92 -6.52 10.31
CA ASP A 499 5.38 -6.29 8.97
C ASP A 499 5.83 -7.39 7.99
N LEU A 500 7.09 -7.85 8.08
CA LEU A 500 7.55 -9.01 7.30
C LEU A 500 6.67 -10.25 7.56
N ALA A 501 6.40 -10.57 8.82
CA ALA A 501 5.51 -11.68 9.18
C ALA A 501 4.09 -11.46 8.64
N TRP A 502 3.59 -10.24 8.76
CA TRP A 502 2.23 -9.88 8.34
C TRP A 502 2.07 -9.97 6.82
N HIS A 503 3.00 -9.40 6.06
CA HIS A 503 3.05 -9.52 4.60
C HIS A 503 3.16 -10.99 4.17
N THR A 504 4.03 -11.77 4.83
CA THR A 504 4.15 -13.22 4.56
C THR A 504 2.82 -13.94 4.75
N HIS A 505 2.03 -13.56 5.76
CA HIS A 505 0.69 -14.12 5.95
C HIS A 505 -0.28 -13.70 4.84
N GLN A 506 -0.29 -12.42 4.45
CA GLN A 506 -1.18 -11.88 3.40
C GLN A 506 -0.97 -12.57 2.05
N LEU A 507 0.25 -13.04 1.77
CA LEU A 507 0.58 -13.87 0.60
C LEU A 507 -0.06 -15.28 0.63
N SER A 508 -0.78 -15.62 1.70
CA SER A 508 -1.66 -16.80 1.82
C SER A 508 -3.09 -16.33 2.11
N PRO A 509 -3.83 -15.80 1.11
CA PRO A 509 -4.99 -14.93 1.33
C PRO A 509 -6.12 -15.58 2.12
N ALA A 510 -6.48 -16.81 1.76
CA ALA A 510 -7.52 -17.57 2.45
C ALA A 510 -7.16 -17.84 3.92
N SER A 511 -5.92 -18.30 4.18
CA SER A 511 -5.39 -18.50 5.54
C SER A 511 -5.41 -17.20 6.35
N TYR A 512 -4.96 -16.10 5.74
CA TYR A 512 -4.94 -14.79 6.37
C TYR A 512 -6.35 -14.30 6.73
N TYR A 513 -7.31 -14.47 5.82
CA TYR A 513 -8.71 -14.14 6.05
C TYR A 513 -9.27 -14.92 7.24
N GLU A 514 -9.13 -16.25 7.25
CA GLU A 514 -9.64 -17.11 8.32
C GLU A 514 -9.01 -16.74 9.67
N TRP A 515 -7.69 -16.55 9.70
CA TRP A 515 -6.98 -16.14 10.91
C TRP A 515 -7.47 -14.79 11.43
N MET A 516 -7.49 -13.76 10.58
CA MET A 516 -7.89 -12.41 10.99
C MET A 516 -9.34 -12.35 11.45
N VAL A 517 -10.24 -13.04 10.76
CA VAL A 517 -11.65 -13.13 11.19
C VAL A 517 -11.75 -13.84 12.54
N SER A 518 -11.01 -14.93 12.76
CA SER A 518 -11.04 -15.66 14.03
C SER A 518 -10.49 -14.84 15.21
N LYS A 519 -9.45 -14.02 14.98
CA LYS A 519 -8.76 -13.26 16.03
C LYS A 519 -9.35 -11.88 16.29
N THR A 520 -9.94 -11.26 15.26
CA THR A 520 -10.35 -9.85 15.31
C THR A 520 -11.82 -9.61 14.97
N ALA A 521 -12.56 -10.68 14.64
CA ALA A 521 -13.93 -10.64 14.11
C ALA A 521 -14.06 -9.83 12.79
N ARG A 522 -12.93 -9.55 12.13
CA ARG A 522 -12.86 -8.71 10.93
C ARG A 522 -11.77 -9.21 10.01
N PHE A 523 -11.97 -9.00 8.73
CA PHE A 523 -10.93 -9.13 7.73
C PHE A 523 -10.12 -7.83 7.70
N ILE A 524 -8.97 -7.84 8.38
CA ILE A 524 -8.10 -6.66 8.54
C ILE A 524 -7.38 -6.36 7.23
N ASP A 525 -7.48 -5.12 6.77
CA ASP A 525 -6.72 -4.63 5.62
C ASP A 525 -5.30 -4.18 6.02
N HIS A 526 -4.42 -4.10 5.03
CA HIS A 526 -3.15 -3.39 5.15
C HIS A 526 -3.27 -2.09 4.38
N ASP A 527 -3.63 -1.02 5.11
CA ASP A 527 -3.87 0.28 4.48
C ASP A 527 -2.58 0.79 3.83
N ASP A 528 -2.54 0.75 2.50
CA ASP A 528 -1.38 1.12 1.69
C ASP A 528 -1.16 2.64 1.60
N LYS A 529 -2.08 3.45 2.15
CA LYS A 529 -1.94 4.91 2.28
C LYS A 529 -2.43 5.41 3.64
N ILE A 530 -1.51 5.84 4.49
CA ILE A 530 -1.79 6.44 5.80
C ILE A 530 -1.09 7.81 5.90
N GLU A 531 -1.81 8.84 6.34
CA GLU A 531 -1.21 10.16 6.59
C GLU A 531 -0.05 10.07 7.61
N GLU A 532 1.10 10.67 7.29
CA GLU A 532 2.35 10.61 8.07
C GLU A 532 2.16 10.89 9.57
N ASP A 533 1.45 11.97 9.93
CA ASP A 533 1.23 12.35 11.34
C ASP A 533 0.30 11.37 12.08
N LYS A 534 -0.68 10.79 11.37
CA LYS A 534 -1.55 9.73 11.92
C LYS A 534 -0.76 8.45 12.15
N LEU A 535 0.10 8.07 11.20
CA LEU A 535 0.97 6.90 11.30
C LEU A 535 1.93 7.03 12.49
N SER A 536 2.57 8.20 12.64
CA SER A 536 3.45 8.50 13.77
C SER A 536 2.72 8.37 15.12
N THR A 537 1.53 8.95 15.24
CA THR A 537 0.70 8.88 16.47
C THR A 537 0.22 7.46 16.76
N ALA A 538 -0.18 6.71 15.74
CA ALA A 538 -0.63 5.33 15.87
C ALA A 538 0.53 4.39 16.26
N PHE A 539 1.75 4.64 15.76
CA PHE A 539 2.94 3.90 16.17
C PHE A 539 3.33 4.16 17.64
N GLU A 540 3.20 5.39 18.12
CA GLU A 540 3.35 5.73 19.54
C GLU A 540 2.36 4.91 20.39
N TRP A 541 1.08 4.93 20.02
CA TRP A 541 0.06 4.16 20.72
C TRP A 541 0.33 2.65 20.71
N THR A 542 0.73 2.09 19.55
CA THR A 542 1.01 0.67 19.39
C THR A 542 2.19 0.25 20.26
N SER A 543 3.28 1.02 20.23
CA SER A 543 4.50 0.78 21.00
C SER A 543 4.23 0.79 22.50
N LYS A 544 3.39 1.70 22.98
CA LYS A 544 2.99 1.77 24.39
C LYS A 544 2.13 0.57 24.79
N THR A 545 1.11 0.28 23.99
CA THR A 545 0.18 -0.83 24.25
C THR A 545 0.91 -2.18 24.29
N TYR A 546 1.86 -2.39 23.38
CA TYR A 546 2.68 -3.59 23.35
C TYR A 546 3.53 -3.74 24.62
N GLN A 547 4.19 -2.66 25.06
CA GLN A 547 4.99 -2.66 26.29
C GLN A 547 4.15 -2.93 27.53
N GLU A 548 2.95 -2.34 27.61
CA GLU A 548 2.03 -2.54 28.74
C GLU A 548 1.50 -3.99 28.82
N LEU A 549 1.20 -4.60 27.67
CA LEU A 549 0.63 -5.95 27.62
C LEU A 549 1.68 -7.05 27.77
N TYR A 550 2.88 -6.88 27.21
CA TYR A 550 3.86 -7.96 27.07
C TYR A 550 5.16 -7.72 27.84
N GLY A 551 5.36 -6.53 28.42
CA GLY A 551 6.56 -6.22 29.22
C GLY A 551 7.87 -6.16 28.43
N GLU A 552 7.80 -6.16 27.09
CA GLU A 552 8.93 -6.13 26.17
C GLU A 552 8.87 -4.86 25.30
N VAL A 553 10.02 -4.41 24.80
CA VAL A 553 10.09 -3.23 23.92
C VAL A 553 9.59 -3.61 22.52
N TYR A 554 8.78 -2.74 21.92
CA TYR A 554 8.21 -2.99 20.59
C TYR A 554 9.18 -2.71 19.45
N SER A 555 9.96 -1.62 19.56
CA SER A 555 10.97 -1.18 18.58
C SER A 555 12.36 -1.25 19.20
N GLU A 556 13.29 -1.88 18.49
CA GLU A 556 14.67 -2.10 18.98
C GLU A 556 15.61 -0.92 18.63
N SER A 557 15.20 -0.07 17.68
CA SER A 557 16.00 1.11 17.30
C SER A 557 16.10 2.16 18.41
N SER A 558 17.34 2.55 18.71
CA SER A 558 17.69 3.61 19.65
C SER A 558 17.47 5.04 19.11
N LYS A 559 17.16 5.19 17.80
CA LYS A 559 16.93 6.48 17.13
C LYS A 559 15.53 7.06 17.32
N LEU A 560 14.57 6.29 17.83
CA LEU A 560 13.20 6.74 18.09
C LEU A 560 12.89 6.71 19.60
N PRO A 561 13.28 7.74 20.36
CA PRO A 561 12.95 7.83 21.78
C PRO A 561 11.50 8.29 22.01
N ILE A 562 10.54 7.76 21.25
CA ILE A 562 9.16 8.24 21.28
C ILE A 562 8.49 7.89 22.62
N LEU A 563 8.90 6.82 23.31
CA LEU A 563 8.23 6.38 24.55
C LEU A 563 9.23 5.94 25.60
N GLN A 564 9.51 6.84 26.53
CA GLN A 564 9.87 6.44 27.88
C GLN A 564 8.96 7.25 28.81
N SER A 565 8.00 6.61 29.48
CA SER A 565 7.38 7.17 30.67
C SER A 565 8.27 6.86 31.87
N GLU A 566 8.24 7.67 32.95
CA GLU A 566 8.99 7.39 34.19
C GLU A 566 8.58 6.07 34.85
N LYS A 567 7.44 5.49 34.46
CA LYS A 567 6.89 4.25 35.02
C LYS A 567 7.26 3.00 34.20
N ASP A 568 7.90 3.15 33.05
CA ASP A 568 8.09 2.04 32.11
C ASP A 568 9.33 1.22 32.48
N LYS A 569 9.11 0.02 33.03
CA LYS A 569 10.18 -0.91 33.43
C LYS A 569 10.82 -1.64 32.23
N ALA A 570 10.11 -1.77 31.10
CA ALA A 570 10.53 -2.55 29.94
C ALA A 570 11.77 -1.97 29.21
N PRO A 571 11.83 -0.66 28.88
CA PRO A 571 13.05 -0.08 28.30
C PRO A 571 14.25 -0.20 29.25
N GLY A 572 14.04 0.03 30.54
CA GLY A 572 15.08 -0.12 31.56
C GLY A 572 15.65 -1.54 31.62
N LYS A 573 14.79 -2.57 31.52
CA LYS A 573 15.23 -3.97 31.42
C LYS A 573 16.00 -4.26 30.13
N PHE A 574 15.52 -3.74 28.99
CA PHE A 574 16.18 -3.92 27.69
C PHE A 574 17.62 -3.38 27.67
N TYR A 575 17.84 -2.14 28.13
CA TYR A 575 19.19 -1.58 28.22
C TYR A 575 20.05 -2.29 29.26
N LYS A 576 19.50 -2.63 30.44
CA LYS A 576 20.25 -3.34 31.50
C LYS A 576 20.64 -4.77 31.11
N SER A 577 19.86 -5.42 30.26
CA SER A 577 20.14 -6.77 29.78
C SER A 577 21.29 -6.84 28.77
N GLY A 578 21.85 -5.71 28.33
CA GLY A 578 22.86 -5.66 27.27
C GLY A 578 22.29 -5.85 25.85
N ARG A 579 21.02 -6.26 25.70
CA ARG A 579 20.36 -6.48 24.40
C ARG A 579 20.38 -5.26 23.49
N ALA A 580 20.26 -4.06 24.05
CA ALA A 580 20.32 -2.81 23.30
C ALA A 580 21.67 -2.59 22.57
N ALA A 581 22.77 -3.15 23.10
CA ALA A 581 24.09 -3.03 22.48
C ALA A 581 24.24 -3.92 21.23
N LEU A 582 23.35 -4.91 21.06
CA LEU A 582 23.29 -5.82 19.91
C LEU A 582 22.35 -5.32 18.82
N CYS A 583 21.73 -4.15 19.03
CA CYS A 583 20.75 -3.54 18.13
C CYS A 583 21.30 -2.19 17.63
N PRO A 584 22.23 -2.20 16.66
CA PRO A 584 22.77 -0.96 16.11
C PRO A 584 21.64 -0.14 15.47
N PRO A 585 21.64 1.20 15.62
CA PRO A 585 20.50 2.03 15.22
C PRO A 585 20.12 1.94 13.73
N ASP A 586 21.09 1.59 12.88
CA ASP A 586 20.95 1.51 11.42
C ASP A 586 20.47 0.13 10.92
N ASN A 587 20.72 -0.95 11.68
CA ASN A 587 20.31 -2.32 11.34
C ASN A 587 19.26 -2.91 12.32
N SER A 588 18.54 -2.07 13.04
CA SER A 588 17.49 -2.50 13.98
C SER A 588 16.08 -2.34 13.44
N ALA A 589 15.21 -3.29 13.77
CA ALA A 589 13.78 -3.20 13.47
C ALA A 589 13.18 -1.92 14.10
N HIS A 590 12.65 -1.07 13.24
CA HIS A 590 12.00 0.20 13.58
C HIS A 590 10.63 0.29 12.89
N ILE A 591 9.97 1.44 13.01
CA ILE A 591 8.66 1.70 12.39
C ILE A 591 8.66 1.33 10.90
N SER A 592 7.66 0.55 10.48
CA SER A 592 7.37 0.38 9.06
C SER A 592 6.46 1.52 8.61
N ALA A 593 6.99 2.40 7.77
CA ALA A 593 6.30 3.64 7.32
C ALA A 593 6.20 3.71 5.79
N HIS A 594 6.30 2.58 5.10
CA HIS A 594 6.31 2.51 3.63
C HIS A 594 4.94 2.88 3.01
N ASN A 595 3.86 2.80 3.78
CA ASN A 595 2.51 3.24 3.44
C ASN A 595 2.23 4.71 3.80
N ALA A 596 3.20 5.45 4.34
CA ALA A 596 3.00 6.84 4.70
C ALA A 596 2.78 7.72 3.44
N VAL A 597 1.82 8.64 3.49
CA VAL A 597 1.52 9.58 2.40
C VAL A 597 1.34 10.99 2.90
N ARG A 598 1.60 11.96 2.03
CA ARG A 598 1.36 13.38 2.30
C ARG A 598 -0.08 13.74 2.05
N VAL A 599 -0.66 14.57 2.90
CA VAL A 599 -2.00 15.13 2.67
C VAL A 599 -1.84 16.58 2.24
N GLU A 600 -2.32 16.90 1.04
CA GLU A 600 -2.44 18.27 0.57
C GLU A 600 -3.85 18.79 0.81
N GLU A 601 -3.96 19.77 1.69
CA GLU A 601 -5.23 20.40 2.04
C GLU A 601 -5.42 21.68 1.20
N HIS A 602 -6.38 21.64 0.28
CA HIS A 602 -6.67 22.73 -0.66
C HIS A 602 -7.66 23.76 -0.09
N ASP A 603 -8.35 23.44 1.01
CA ASP A 603 -9.12 24.42 1.78
C ASP A 603 -8.19 25.26 2.67
N LYS A 604 -8.18 26.59 2.46
CA LYS A 604 -7.25 27.51 3.16
C LYS A 604 -7.36 27.47 4.69
N VAL A 605 -8.56 27.22 5.24
CA VAL A 605 -8.78 27.17 6.69
C VAL A 605 -8.25 25.86 7.24
N ARG A 606 -8.61 24.73 6.62
CA ARG A 606 -8.10 23.42 7.01
C ARG A 606 -6.60 23.29 6.80
N ALA A 607 -6.04 23.85 5.74
CA ALA A 607 -4.61 23.90 5.49
C ALA A 607 -3.86 24.57 6.66
N LYS A 608 -4.36 25.72 7.14
CA LYS A 608 -3.81 26.39 8.33
C LYS A 608 -3.95 25.56 9.60
N ILE A 609 -5.06 24.84 9.76
CA ILE A 609 -5.27 23.94 10.91
C ILE A 609 -4.28 22.78 10.86
N SER A 610 -4.19 22.08 9.72
CA SER A 610 -3.26 20.97 9.50
C SER A 610 -1.81 21.41 9.72
N GLN A 611 -1.40 22.56 9.19
CA GLN A 611 -0.06 23.12 9.42
C GLN A 611 0.22 23.37 10.91
N ARG A 612 -0.75 23.93 11.65
CA ARG A 612 -0.60 24.14 13.11
C ARG A 612 -0.50 22.82 13.87
N LEU A 613 -1.30 21.83 13.51
CA LEU A 613 -1.26 20.49 14.11
C LEU A 613 0.08 19.81 13.85
N HIS A 614 0.60 19.90 12.61
CA HIS A 614 1.91 19.37 12.24
C HIS A 614 3.04 20.02 13.05
N LEU A 615 3.07 21.35 13.14
CA LEU A 615 4.07 22.07 13.95
C LEU A 615 3.98 21.72 15.44
N ALA A 616 2.76 21.55 15.97
CA ALA A 616 2.57 21.13 17.35
C ALA A 616 3.05 19.68 17.59
N HIS A 617 2.81 18.78 16.63
CA HIS A 617 3.31 17.41 16.68
C HIS A 617 4.83 17.36 16.62
N GLN A 618 5.45 18.11 15.71
CA GLN A 618 6.90 18.24 15.60
C GLN A 618 7.51 18.75 16.92
N LYS A 619 6.97 19.83 17.49
CA LYS A 619 7.42 20.35 18.78
C LYS A 619 7.30 19.32 19.90
N ARG A 620 6.23 18.53 19.93
CA ARG A 620 6.04 17.44 20.92
C ARG A 620 7.11 16.35 20.77
N LEU A 621 7.45 15.97 19.54
CA LEU A 621 8.54 15.02 19.28
C LEU A 621 9.90 15.56 19.74
N ASP A 622 10.16 16.86 19.51
CA ASP A 622 11.39 17.53 19.92
C ASP A 622 11.53 17.53 21.45
N GLU A 623 10.47 17.92 22.17
CA GLU A 623 10.42 17.91 23.63
C GLU A 623 10.62 16.49 24.21
N ASN A 624 10.03 15.47 23.58
CA ASN A 624 10.18 14.07 23.99
C ASN A 624 11.62 13.56 23.79
N TYR A 625 12.23 13.89 22.64
CA TYR A 625 13.63 13.57 22.36
C TYR A 625 14.56 14.21 23.39
N GLU A 626 14.38 15.49 23.72
CA GLU A 626 15.19 16.16 24.74
C GLU A 626 15.05 15.54 26.13
N LYS A 627 13.82 15.18 26.52
CA LYS A 627 13.56 14.48 27.80
C LYS A 627 14.27 13.13 27.82
N ALA A 628 14.20 12.37 26.74
CA ALA A 628 14.90 11.09 26.61
C ALA A 628 16.41 11.26 26.65
N ARG A 629 16.98 12.25 25.96
CA ARG A 629 18.42 12.59 26.00
C ARG A 629 18.88 12.95 27.41
N LYS A 630 18.11 13.77 28.13
CA LYS A 630 18.41 14.12 29.54
C LYS A 630 18.39 12.87 30.44
N ARG A 631 17.43 11.97 30.26
CA ARG A 631 17.35 10.70 31.02
C ARG A 631 18.48 9.74 30.67
N ALA A 632 18.84 9.66 29.40
CA ALA A 632 19.95 8.87 28.91
C ALA A 632 21.24 9.30 29.61
N LYS A 633 21.53 10.61 29.57
CA LYS A 633 22.70 11.19 30.22
C LYS A 633 22.74 10.90 31.72
N LYS A 634 21.58 10.97 32.43
CA LYS A 634 21.47 10.60 33.85
C LYS A 634 21.79 9.12 34.14
N GLN A 635 21.60 8.24 33.16
CA GLN A 635 21.86 6.81 33.24
C GLN A 635 23.24 6.43 32.69
N GLY A 636 24.12 7.41 32.41
CA GLY A 636 25.46 7.17 31.87
C GLY A 636 25.47 6.72 30.41
N ARG A 637 24.38 6.92 29.66
CA ARG A 637 24.28 6.59 28.23
C ARG A 637 24.15 7.86 27.38
N GLU A 638 24.76 7.86 26.20
CA GLU A 638 24.60 8.91 25.20
C GLU A 638 23.61 8.44 24.14
N LEU A 639 22.58 9.26 23.85
CA LEU A 639 21.67 8.97 22.74
C LEU A 639 22.31 9.48 21.45
N PRO A 640 22.15 8.76 20.32
CA PRO A 640 22.62 9.25 19.02
C PRO A 640 22.11 10.67 18.78
N PRO A 641 22.90 11.57 18.18
CA PRO A 641 22.39 12.86 17.75
C PRO A 641 21.14 12.68 16.90
N ARG A 642 20.22 13.63 16.97
CA ARG A 642 19.11 13.70 16.01
C ARG A 642 19.68 14.32 14.75
N ASP A 643 20.58 13.59 14.10
CA ASP A 643 21.12 13.98 12.82
C ASP A 643 19.99 13.96 11.79
N ASP A 644 20.12 14.86 10.84
CA ASP A 644 19.51 14.81 9.53
C ASP A 644 19.41 13.35 9.05
N TYR A 645 18.21 12.78 9.04
CA TYR A 645 18.03 11.39 8.65
C TYR A 645 18.22 11.30 7.14
N TYR A 646 19.40 10.94 6.67
CA TYR A 646 19.66 10.79 5.24
C TYR A 646 19.19 9.40 4.78
N TYR A 647 18.20 9.39 3.89
CA TYR A 647 17.83 8.23 3.11
C TYR A 647 18.68 8.20 1.85
N TYR A 648 19.56 7.20 1.69
CA TYR A 648 20.31 7.05 0.46
C TYR A 648 19.46 6.28 -0.56
N TYR A 649 19.11 6.95 -1.66
CA TYR A 649 18.30 6.40 -2.75
C TYR A 649 19.08 6.53 -4.07
N TRP A 650 19.29 5.42 -4.77
CA TRP A 650 20.19 5.32 -5.93
C TRP A 650 21.60 5.90 -5.70
N GLY A 651 22.10 5.79 -4.45
CA GLY A 651 23.39 6.34 -4.04
C GLY A 651 23.39 7.84 -3.75
N ASN A 652 22.26 8.54 -3.91
CA ASN A 652 22.12 9.95 -3.58
C ASN A 652 21.50 10.14 -2.17
N PRO A 653 22.07 10.98 -1.29
CA PRO A 653 21.50 11.25 0.02
C PRO A 653 20.27 12.17 -0.07
N TYR A 654 19.23 11.81 0.67
CA TYR A 654 17.97 12.54 0.74
C TYR A 654 17.57 12.80 2.19
N LEU A 655 17.48 14.08 2.58
CA LEU A 655 17.13 14.47 3.94
C LEU A 655 15.66 14.15 4.28
N LEU A 656 15.44 13.24 5.23
CA LEU A 656 14.15 12.97 5.87
C LEU A 656 14.06 13.68 7.23
N TYR A 657 12.85 14.13 7.56
CA TYR A 657 12.55 14.69 8.88
C TYR A 657 12.36 13.63 9.99
N GLY A 658 12.34 12.34 9.63
CA GLY A 658 12.27 11.22 10.56
C GLY A 658 11.97 9.88 9.87
N PRO A 659 12.11 8.74 10.58
CA PRO A 659 11.93 7.40 10.02
C PRO A 659 10.46 7.02 9.75
N TYR A 660 9.52 7.89 10.12
CA TYR A 660 8.07 7.75 9.88
C TYR A 660 7.59 8.47 8.60
N VAL A 661 8.52 9.09 7.84
CA VAL A 661 8.21 9.86 6.64
C VAL A 661 8.46 9.00 5.40
N TYR A 662 7.56 9.09 4.43
CA TYR A 662 7.80 8.50 3.11
C TYR A 662 8.70 9.43 2.29
N PRO A 663 9.74 8.93 1.60
CA PRO A 663 10.65 9.74 0.78
C PRO A 663 10.00 10.20 -0.53
N ALA A 664 8.83 10.85 -0.45
CA ALA A 664 8.00 11.28 -1.58
C ALA A 664 8.79 12.12 -2.58
N TYR A 665 9.69 12.98 -2.10
CA TYR A 665 10.51 13.88 -2.89
C TYR A 665 11.59 13.18 -3.74
N CYS A 666 11.89 11.89 -3.46
CA CYS A 666 12.78 11.07 -4.29
C CYS A 666 12.06 10.45 -5.50
N VAL A 667 10.73 10.34 -5.42
CA VAL A 667 9.88 9.55 -6.32
C VAL A 667 8.94 10.47 -7.12
N CYS A 668 8.24 11.40 -6.45
CA CYS A 668 7.21 12.31 -7.00
C CYS A 668 7.51 13.03 -8.33
N PRO A 669 8.75 13.46 -8.66
CA PRO A 669 8.97 14.16 -9.92
C PRO A 669 8.67 13.31 -11.15
N ILE A 670 8.76 11.98 -11.04
CA ILE A 670 8.84 11.02 -12.16
C ILE A 670 7.52 10.27 -12.38
N TYR A 671 6.75 10.02 -11.32
CA TYR A 671 5.51 9.26 -11.38
C TYR A 671 4.30 10.18 -11.46
N TYR A 672 3.20 9.62 -11.96
CA TYR A 672 1.89 10.19 -11.65
C TYR A 672 1.70 10.25 -10.13
N ASP A 673 1.02 11.27 -9.61
CA ASP A 673 0.93 11.50 -8.17
C ASP A 673 0.19 10.34 -7.48
N THR A 674 0.97 9.47 -6.84
CA THR A 674 0.49 8.28 -6.14
C THR A 674 0.79 8.35 -4.64
N THR A 675 1.52 9.38 -4.20
CA THR A 675 2.09 9.55 -2.86
C THR A 675 1.48 10.73 -2.12
N THR A 676 0.70 11.56 -2.80
CA THR A 676 -0.11 12.63 -2.22
C THR A 676 -1.58 12.23 -2.20
N VAL A 677 -2.24 12.63 -1.13
CA VAL A 677 -3.68 12.54 -0.94
C VAL A 677 -4.22 13.96 -0.90
N HIS A 678 -5.05 14.33 -1.87
CA HIS A 678 -5.70 15.64 -1.89
C HIS A 678 -6.98 15.65 -1.06
N SER A 679 -7.19 16.74 -0.33
CA SER A 679 -8.40 16.97 0.47
C SER A 679 -8.87 18.42 0.35
N GLY A 680 -10.18 18.61 0.31
CA GLY A 680 -10.85 19.89 0.08
C GLY A 680 -12.13 19.72 -0.74
N GLU A 681 -13.04 20.69 -0.69
CA GLU A 681 -14.26 20.66 -1.51
C GLU A 681 -13.91 20.89 -2.99
N GLY A 682 -14.50 20.09 -3.89
CA GLY A 682 -14.32 20.25 -5.33
C GLY A 682 -12.98 19.77 -5.90
N VAL A 683 -12.04 19.28 -5.07
CA VAL A 683 -10.68 18.88 -5.47
C VAL A 683 -10.64 17.49 -6.11
N TYR A 684 -9.63 17.20 -6.94
CA TYR A 684 -9.34 15.86 -7.43
C TYR A 684 -9.20 14.85 -6.28
N GLY A 685 -9.83 13.67 -6.40
CA GLY A 685 -9.88 12.70 -5.31
C GLY A 685 -10.82 13.06 -4.14
N ALA A 686 -11.41 14.27 -4.12
CA ALA A 686 -12.35 14.66 -3.08
C ALA A 686 -13.65 13.86 -3.15
N CYS A 687 -14.28 13.72 -1.98
CA CYS A 687 -15.59 13.11 -1.85
C CYS A 687 -16.67 13.95 -2.56
N ALA A 688 -17.69 13.30 -3.11
CA ALA A 688 -18.88 14.00 -3.60
C ALA A 688 -19.55 14.80 -2.46
N ALA A 689 -19.78 16.09 -2.64
CA ALA A 689 -20.64 16.91 -1.77
C ALA A 689 -21.96 16.19 -1.43
N GLY A 690 -22.39 16.31 -0.16
CA GLY A 690 -23.51 15.52 0.36
C GLY A 690 -23.13 14.10 0.83
N THR A 691 -21.94 13.59 0.50
CA THR A 691 -21.39 12.34 1.08
C THR A 691 -20.48 12.57 2.30
N CYS A 692 -20.02 13.81 2.51
CA CYS A 692 -19.06 14.19 3.53
C CYS A 692 -19.68 14.25 4.95
N GLY A 693 -19.05 13.55 5.90
CA GLY A 693 -18.90 14.00 7.29
C GLY A 693 -17.41 14.22 7.50
N GLY A 694 -17.00 15.32 8.14
CA GLY A 694 -15.62 15.81 8.11
C GLY A 694 -14.54 14.72 8.30
N THR A 695 -13.44 14.87 7.54
CA THR A 695 -12.11 14.21 7.65
C THR A 695 -11.78 12.95 6.82
N VAL A 696 -12.48 12.64 5.72
CA VAL A 696 -12.03 11.54 4.84
C VAL A 696 -11.47 12.09 3.52
N ALA A 697 -10.16 11.89 3.32
CA ALA A 697 -9.42 12.28 2.13
C ALA A 697 -9.35 11.14 1.08
N ALA A 698 -8.96 11.47 -0.16
CA ALA A 698 -8.83 10.53 -1.27
C ALA A 698 -7.89 9.36 -0.91
N GLY A 699 -8.21 8.11 -1.27
CA GLY A 699 -7.33 6.95 -1.00
C GLY A 699 -7.22 6.52 0.47
N ALA A 700 -7.63 7.37 1.44
CA ALA A 700 -7.79 7.00 2.86
C ALA A 700 -9.16 6.35 3.17
N CYS A 701 -9.98 6.10 2.13
CA CYS A 701 -11.27 5.42 2.24
C CYS A 701 -11.16 3.88 2.34
N GLY A 702 -9.99 3.35 2.70
CA GLY A 702 -9.66 1.92 2.67
C GLY A 702 -9.80 1.17 3.99
N GLY A 703 -9.59 1.80 5.15
CA GLY A 703 -9.59 1.06 6.41
C GLY A 703 -11.00 0.76 6.93
N THR A 704 -11.32 -0.52 7.14
CA THR A 704 -12.46 -0.95 7.98
C THR A 704 -12.35 -0.48 9.45
N ASN A 705 -11.19 0.11 9.78
CA ASN A 705 -10.84 0.70 11.06
C ASN A 705 -11.15 2.20 11.20
N VAL A 706 -11.70 2.89 10.18
CA VAL A 706 -12.06 4.31 10.35
C VAL A 706 -13.37 4.44 11.13
N GLY A 707 -13.25 4.18 12.44
CA GLY A 707 -14.15 4.73 13.43
C GLY A 707 -14.28 6.23 13.19
N ALA A 708 -15.51 6.70 13.29
CA ALA A 708 -15.85 8.10 13.35
C ALA A 708 -15.15 8.76 14.55
N CYS A 709 -13.87 9.14 14.41
CA CYS A 709 -13.22 9.98 15.39
C CYS A 709 -13.73 11.40 15.14
N GLY A 710 -14.82 11.74 15.82
CA GLY A 710 -15.18 13.13 16.09
C GLY A 710 -13.95 13.84 16.65
N GLY A 711 -13.71 15.06 16.17
CA GLY A 711 -12.64 15.89 16.70
C GLY A 711 -12.71 15.90 18.22
N ASN A 712 -11.57 15.70 18.88
CA ASN A 712 -11.39 16.07 20.27
C ASN A 712 -11.53 17.59 20.39
N GLY A 713 -12.77 18.06 20.39
CA GLY A 713 -13.15 19.33 21.01
C GLY A 713 -13.11 19.12 22.52
N GLY A 714 -11.90 19.06 23.07
CA GLY A 714 -11.71 19.22 24.51
C GLY A 714 -12.12 20.63 24.87
N ASN A 715 -13.34 20.80 25.38
CA ASN A 715 -13.72 21.95 26.18
C ASN A 715 -12.77 22.01 27.39
N ILE A 716 -11.68 22.76 27.27
CA ILE A 716 -11.00 23.31 28.44
C ILE A 716 -11.89 24.46 28.90
N GLY A 717 -12.85 24.13 29.76
CA GLY A 717 -13.54 25.12 30.57
C GLY A 717 -12.52 25.77 31.49
N VAL A 718 -12.02 26.94 31.10
CA VAL A 718 -11.29 27.82 32.02
C VAL A 718 -12.33 28.36 32.99
N SER A 719 -12.36 27.77 34.19
CA SER A 719 -13.01 28.37 35.36
C SER A 719 -12.29 29.67 35.67
N LEU A 720 -12.87 30.80 35.29
CA LEU A 720 -12.48 32.12 35.78
C LEU A 720 -12.99 32.25 37.21
N GLU A 721 -12.18 31.81 38.17
CA GLU A 721 -12.34 32.22 39.57
C GLU A 721 -11.86 33.66 39.71
N ASN A 722 -12.82 34.51 40.07
CA ASN A 722 -12.62 35.88 40.52
C ASN A 722 -11.65 35.93 41.70
N HIS A 723 -10.52 36.63 41.55
CA HIS A 723 -9.92 37.31 42.69
C HIS A 723 -9.55 38.75 42.32
N ARG A 724 -10.35 39.66 42.88
CA ARG A 724 -10.08 41.09 43.07
C ARG A 724 -8.88 41.30 44.00
N TYR A 725 -8.37 42.54 43.97
CA TYR A 725 -7.45 43.21 44.90
C TYR A 725 -5.96 42.98 44.55
N LEU A 726 -5.06 43.97 44.44
CA LEU A 726 -5.00 45.37 44.90
C LEU A 726 -3.89 46.11 44.09
N THR A 727 -4.13 47.42 43.86
CA THR A 727 -3.20 48.59 43.84
C THR A 727 -1.70 48.32 43.59
N THR A 728 -1.01 49.02 42.71
CA THR A 728 -0.92 50.49 42.51
C THR A 728 -0.49 50.83 41.09
#